data_AF-A0A2M9CCQ3-F1
#
_entry.id   AF-A0A2M9CCQ3-F1
#
_cell.length_a   1.000
_cell.length_b   1.000
_cell.length_c   1.000
_cell.angle_alpha   90.00
_cell.angle_beta   90.00
_cell.angle_gamma   90.00
#
_symmetry.space_group_name_H-M   'P 1'
#
loop_
_entity.id
_entity.type
_entity.pdbx_description
1 polymer ?
#
loop_
_entity_poly.entity_id
_entity_poly.type
_entity_poly.pdbx_seq_one_letter_code
_entity_poly.pdbx_strand_id
1 'polypeptide(L)'
;MDNAPRVLAARYEVGELIGRGGMAEVHIGRDTRLGRTVAIKILRSDLARDPSFLARFRREAQSAAALNHPAIVAVYDTGEDVHTDAQGASVHVPFIVMEYVEGHTVRDIVRDGHSVPIEEAVEITAGVLAALEYSHHAGIVHRDIKPANVMITPTGAVKVMDFGIARAMADSAATMTQTHAVIGTAQYLSPEQARGETVDARSDLYSTGCLLFEMLTGRPPFQGDSPVAVAYQHVRETPLKPSDIAPDVPEVLDRITLKSLAKERSDRYSSAGEFRADLESAARGGAISAGPIAMVAAAASAAGLAGAAAATQYMPPAGDATQVMQPATPPSPWGTATQSAVGATGTQPVAVEEEPEEEKSRKGLMWTLIAIGVVAIAAIVTIILMMGQDDSPELFPVPTIAADATPESAKKQIEDADFVFEQVDKASDEPEGTFLEQDPAGGTELAHGKTVTAYFSTGPDSTTVPDVSGLSQNDARAKLEDAGLKVGSVDTENHKSIGKDDVIRTDPPAGDAVKAGETINLVTSTGKVTLPDVTGMSKDEADAALADIGLRATFTETETAQYAAGTVFEQSPSPGEVEQEITVDLKVAKEPAAETTQVPNVAGMTVEQATEALAQESLNAGSSSTEQSTQYAAGIVIRTDPAAGSSVQIGPDTKINFVVSSGPGPQTSDPAQPTEDPGNSGGDGGGNGDGGGDDGGGQG
;
A
#
# COMPACT_ATOMS: atom_id res chain seq x y z
N MET A 1 11.41 -46.72 -10.93
CA MET A 1 11.02 -46.45 -9.53
C MET A 1 9.51 -46.54 -9.50
N ASP A 2 8.99 -47.47 -8.71
CA ASP A 2 7.58 -47.82 -8.69
C ASP A 2 6.73 -46.60 -8.35
N ASN A 3 5.88 -46.18 -9.30
CA ASN A 3 4.96 -45.06 -9.13
C ASN A 3 3.72 -45.52 -8.35
N ALA A 4 3.95 -46.06 -7.16
CA ALA A 4 2.86 -46.41 -6.25
C ALA A 4 2.23 -45.10 -5.75
N PRO A 5 0.91 -44.92 -5.91
CA PRO A 5 0.25 -43.70 -5.44
C PRO A 5 0.44 -43.56 -3.93
N ARG A 6 0.75 -42.35 -3.46
CA ARG A 6 0.90 -42.07 -2.03
C ARG A 6 -0.45 -42.25 -1.36
N VAL A 7 -0.55 -43.16 -0.40
CA VAL A 7 -1.80 -43.43 0.34
C VAL A 7 -1.63 -43.05 1.81
N LEU A 8 -2.39 -42.05 2.27
CA LEU A 8 -2.38 -41.62 3.67
C LEU A 8 -3.33 -42.49 4.50
N ALA A 9 -2.86 -42.87 5.70
CA ALA A 9 -3.60 -43.70 6.66
C ALA A 9 -4.25 -44.95 6.04
N ALA A 10 -3.61 -45.53 5.01
CA ALA A 10 -4.10 -46.66 4.23
C ALA A 10 -5.53 -46.49 3.67
N ARG A 11 -6.01 -45.24 3.49
CA ARG A 11 -7.38 -44.93 3.06
C ARG A 11 -7.44 -43.87 1.98
N TYR A 12 -6.64 -42.82 2.08
CA TYR A 12 -6.74 -41.66 1.21
C TYR A 12 -5.65 -41.70 0.17
N GLU A 13 -6.02 -41.98 -1.07
CA GLU A 13 -5.11 -41.92 -2.20
C GLU A 13 -4.90 -40.45 -2.58
N VAL A 14 -3.65 -39.99 -2.51
CA VAL A 14 -3.26 -38.61 -2.84
C VAL A 14 -3.03 -38.51 -4.34
N GLY A 15 -3.75 -37.62 -4.99
CA GLY A 15 -3.61 -37.28 -6.40
C GLY A 15 -2.80 -36.00 -6.61
N GLU A 16 -3.18 -35.28 -7.66
CA GLU A 16 -2.48 -34.08 -8.11
C GLU A 16 -2.58 -32.93 -7.09
N LEU A 17 -1.54 -32.09 -7.07
CA LEU A 17 -1.53 -30.87 -6.29
C LEU A 17 -2.50 -29.86 -6.93
N ILE A 18 -3.49 -29.38 -6.17
CA ILE A 18 -4.49 -28.42 -6.63
C ILE A 18 -4.32 -27.03 -6.01
N GLY A 19 -3.50 -26.90 -4.96
CA GLY A 19 -3.20 -25.60 -4.36
C GLY A 19 -2.00 -25.65 -3.44
N ARG A 20 -1.26 -24.54 -3.35
CA ARG A 20 -0.11 -24.40 -2.46
C ARG A 20 -0.22 -23.11 -1.65
N GLY A 21 -0.31 -23.26 -0.32
CA GLY A 21 -0.31 -22.14 0.62
C GLY A 21 1.04 -22.00 1.33
N GLY A 22 1.14 -20.97 2.18
CA GLY A 22 2.34 -20.75 3.00
C GLY A 22 2.64 -21.90 3.98
N MET A 23 1.58 -22.49 4.56
CA MET A 23 1.70 -23.55 5.58
C MET A 23 1.47 -24.98 5.06
N ALA A 24 0.67 -25.15 4.02
CA ALA A 24 0.17 -26.45 3.60
C ALA A 24 0.01 -26.56 2.08
N GLU A 25 0.05 -27.78 1.59
CA GLU A 25 -0.24 -28.17 0.22
C GLU A 25 -1.60 -28.85 0.17
N VAL A 26 -2.42 -28.55 -0.84
CA VAL A 26 -3.75 -29.12 -1.02
C VAL A 26 -3.72 -29.99 -2.27
N HIS A 27 -4.07 -31.26 -2.11
CA HIS A 27 -4.16 -32.24 -3.18
C HIS A 27 -5.60 -32.66 -3.41
N ILE A 28 -5.95 -32.94 -4.66
CA ILE A 28 -7.13 -33.77 -4.93
C ILE A 28 -6.81 -35.21 -4.51
N GLY A 29 -7.79 -35.93 -3.97
CA GLY A 29 -7.60 -37.30 -3.55
C GLY A 29 -8.88 -38.12 -3.60
N ARG A 30 -8.73 -39.42 -3.32
CA ARG A 30 -9.84 -40.38 -3.31
C ARG A 30 -9.91 -41.07 -1.95
N ASP A 31 -11.07 -40.99 -1.31
CA ASP A 31 -11.39 -41.84 -0.15
C ASP A 31 -11.70 -43.24 -0.66
N THR A 32 -10.76 -44.16 -0.57
CA THR A 32 -10.89 -45.53 -1.12
C THR A 32 -11.96 -46.35 -0.41
N ARG A 33 -12.34 -45.98 0.82
CA ARG A 33 -13.38 -46.69 1.59
C ARG A 33 -14.79 -46.28 1.19
N LEU A 34 -15.00 -44.99 0.93
CA LEU A 34 -16.32 -44.45 0.57
C LEU A 34 -16.49 -44.21 -0.94
N GLY A 35 -15.40 -44.28 -1.72
CA GLY A 35 -15.42 -44.08 -3.16
C GLY A 35 -15.65 -42.64 -3.61
N ARG A 36 -15.43 -41.65 -2.74
CA ARG A 36 -15.65 -40.22 -3.03
C ARG A 36 -14.35 -39.46 -3.27
N THR A 37 -14.44 -38.42 -4.10
CA THR A 37 -13.38 -37.42 -4.27
C THR A 37 -13.32 -36.49 -3.05
N VAL A 38 -12.12 -36.18 -2.59
CA VAL A 38 -11.85 -35.34 -1.43
C VAL A 38 -10.70 -34.38 -1.73
N ALA A 39 -10.64 -33.26 -1.01
CA ALA A 39 -9.44 -32.44 -0.95
C ALA A 39 -8.64 -32.84 0.30
N ILE A 40 -7.32 -32.95 0.16
CA ILE A 40 -6.41 -33.37 1.23
C ILE A 40 -5.40 -32.24 1.44
N LYS A 41 -5.54 -31.51 2.55
CA LYS A 41 -4.61 -30.48 2.98
C LYS A 41 -3.52 -31.13 3.83
N ILE A 42 -2.27 -31.03 3.42
CA ILE A 42 -1.11 -31.66 4.06
C ILE A 42 -0.16 -30.55 4.52
N LEU A 43 0.22 -30.55 5.80
CA LEU A 43 1.22 -29.59 6.30
C LEU A 43 2.55 -29.83 5.59
N ARG A 44 3.25 -28.77 5.20
CA ARG A 44 4.55 -28.96 4.55
C ARG A 44 5.56 -29.60 5.52
N SER A 45 6.39 -30.50 5.01
CA SER A 45 7.32 -31.29 5.85
C SER A 45 8.38 -30.43 6.55
N ASP A 46 8.78 -29.31 5.95
CA ASP A 46 9.70 -28.32 6.54
C ASP A 46 9.10 -27.59 7.75
N LEU A 47 7.78 -27.43 7.78
CA LEU A 47 7.05 -26.78 8.87
C LEU A 47 6.52 -27.78 9.91
N ALA A 48 6.49 -29.08 9.59
CA ALA A 48 5.97 -30.11 10.47
C ALA A 48 6.81 -30.33 11.75
N ARG A 49 8.03 -29.79 11.81
CA ARG A 49 8.87 -29.82 13.02
C ARG A 49 8.61 -28.67 13.98
N ASP A 50 7.92 -27.62 13.53
CA ASP A 50 7.64 -26.44 14.33
C ASP A 50 6.33 -26.62 15.12
N PRO A 51 6.38 -26.63 16.47
CA PRO A 51 5.20 -26.77 17.31
C PRO A 51 4.13 -25.69 17.07
N SER A 52 4.52 -24.49 16.64
CA SER A 52 3.60 -23.38 16.38
C SER A 52 2.73 -23.65 15.15
N PHE A 53 3.33 -24.10 14.04
CA PHE A 53 2.61 -24.47 12.83
C PHE A 53 1.74 -25.71 13.04
N LEU A 54 2.21 -26.71 13.78
CA LEU A 54 1.41 -27.87 14.17
C LEU A 54 0.18 -27.48 14.99
N ALA A 55 0.34 -26.61 15.99
CA ALA A 55 -0.76 -26.14 16.82
C ALA A 55 -1.78 -25.34 16.00
N ARG A 56 -1.32 -24.51 15.06
CA ARG A 56 -2.18 -23.76 14.13
C ARG A 56 -2.99 -24.70 13.24
N PHE A 57 -2.33 -25.67 12.60
CA PHE A 57 -2.95 -26.64 11.70
C PHE A 57 -3.99 -27.51 12.40
N ARG A 58 -3.72 -27.96 13.63
CA ARG A 58 -4.70 -28.75 14.43
C ARG A 58 -5.91 -27.90 14.83
N ARG A 59 -5.72 -26.64 15.20
CA ARG A 59 -6.80 -25.75 15.63
C ARG A 59 -7.75 -25.40 14.48
N GLU A 60 -7.20 -25.20 13.29
CA GLU A 60 -7.96 -25.05 12.05
C GLU A 60 -8.89 -26.24 11.81
N ALA A 61 -8.32 -27.45 11.83
CA ALA A 61 -9.09 -28.66 11.62
C ALA A 61 -10.24 -28.81 12.63
N GLN A 62 -9.96 -28.53 13.91
CA GLN A 62 -10.96 -28.59 14.98
C GLN A 62 -12.09 -27.56 14.80
N SER A 63 -11.75 -26.34 14.40
CA SER A 63 -12.73 -25.26 14.22
C SER A 63 -13.65 -25.56 13.03
N ALA A 64 -13.10 -26.01 11.91
CA ALA A 64 -13.86 -26.34 10.72
C ALA A 64 -14.68 -27.64 10.88
N ALA A 65 -14.19 -28.64 11.63
CA ALA A 65 -14.93 -29.89 11.87
C ALA A 65 -16.21 -29.72 12.69
N ALA A 66 -16.33 -28.64 13.47
CA ALA A 66 -17.54 -28.33 14.23
C ALA A 66 -18.67 -27.72 13.38
N LEU A 67 -18.40 -27.40 12.10
CA LEU A 67 -19.31 -26.68 11.23
C LEU A 67 -19.92 -27.61 10.17
N ASN A 68 -21.23 -27.50 9.98
CA ASN A 68 -21.96 -28.22 8.94
C ASN A 68 -22.99 -27.28 8.32
N HIS A 69 -22.63 -26.68 7.19
CA HIS A 69 -23.46 -25.70 6.49
C HIS A 69 -23.20 -25.81 4.99
N PRO A 70 -24.22 -25.67 4.11
CA PRO A 70 -24.04 -25.80 2.66
C PRO A 70 -22.99 -24.84 2.08
N ALA A 71 -22.86 -23.64 2.65
CA ALA A 71 -21.88 -22.64 2.24
C ALA A 71 -20.51 -22.73 2.98
N ILE A 72 -20.25 -23.79 3.74
CA ILE A 72 -18.97 -24.04 4.42
C ILE A 72 -18.38 -25.34 3.88
N VAL A 73 -17.08 -25.34 3.57
CA VAL A 73 -16.37 -26.56 3.18
C VAL A 73 -16.29 -27.51 4.37
N ALA A 74 -16.88 -28.69 4.24
CA ALA A 74 -16.93 -29.66 5.32
C ALA A 74 -15.56 -30.33 5.54
N VAL A 75 -15.13 -30.45 6.81
CA VAL A 75 -14.01 -31.31 7.20
C VAL A 75 -14.52 -32.70 7.54
N TYR A 76 -13.94 -33.71 6.90
CA TYR A 76 -14.36 -35.10 7.03
C TYR A 76 -13.52 -35.92 7.99
N ASP A 77 -12.20 -35.69 7.99
CA ASP A 77 -11.26 -36.48 8.76
C ASP A 77 -9.96 -35.71 8.99
N THR A 78 -9.17 -36.16 9.97
CA THR A 78 -7.83 -35.61 10.26
C THR A 78 -6.91 -36.77 10.60
N GLY A 79 -5.65 -36.70 10.18
CA GLY A 79 -4.68 -37.74 10.50
C GLY A 79 -3.24 -37.24 10.46
N GLU A 80 -2.31 -38.17 10.66
CA GLU A 80 -0.88 -37.93 10.55
C GLU A 80 -0.27 -39.01 9.66
N ASP A 81 0.68 -38.61 8.82
CA ASP A 81 1.47 -39.49 7.98
C ASP A 81 2.93 -39.46 8.43
N VAL A 82 3.65 -40.56 8.26
CA VAL A 82 5.08 -40.62 8.61
C VAL A 82 5.88 -40.35 7.34
N HIS A 83 6.55 -39.21 7.29
CA HIS A 83 7.45 -38.86 6.21
C HIS A 83 8.90 -39.04 6.65
N THR A 84 9.64 -39.90 5.97
CA THR A 84 11.08 -40.05 6.18
C THR A 84 11.81 -39.06 5.28
N ASP A 85 12.58 -38.13 5.86
CA ASP A 85 13.39 -37.19 5.10
C ASP A 85 14.59 -37.87 4.41
N ALA A 86 15.31 -37.10 3.59
CA ALA A 86 16.48 -37.60 2.86
C ALA A 86 17.64 -38.06 3.78
N GLN A 87 17.60 -37.68 5.06
CA GLN A 87 18.56 -38.01 6.09
C GLN A 87 18.12 -39.22 6.93
N GLY A 88 16.96 -39.82 6.63
CA GLY A 88 16.42 -40.99 7.32
C GLY A 88 15.62 -40.67 8.58
N ALA A 89 15.42 -39.39 8.93
CA ALA A 89 14.62 -39.00 10.09
C ALA A 89 13.13 -39.02 9.75
N SER A 90 12.36 -39.75 10.57
CA SER A 90 10.90 -39.83 10.46
C SER A 90 10.24 -38.60 11.09
N VAL A 91 9.43 -37.89 10.32
CA VAL A 91 8.65 -36.73 10.75
C VAL A 91 7.17 -37.03 10.59
N HIS A 92 6.38 -36.74 11.63
CA HIS A 92 4.93 -36.84 11.57
C HIS A 92 4.35 -35.61 10.88
N VAL A 93 3.72 -35.81 9.74
CA VAL A 93 3.13 -34.74 8.92
C VAL A 93 1.61 -34.82 9.03
N PRO A 94 0.94 -33.86 9.68
CA PRO A 94 -0.51 -33.87 9.80
C PRO A 94 -1.19 -33.54 8.47
N PHE A 95 -2.37 -34.11 8.27
CA PHE A 95 -3.24 -33.83 7.13
C PHE A 95 -4.71 -33.70 7.55
N ILE A 96 -5.47 -32.94 6.78
CA ILE A 96 -6.91 -32.72 6.92
C ILE A 96 -7.58 -33.17 5.62
N VAL A 97 -8.62 -33.99 5.74
CA VAL A 97 -9.45 -34.41 4.61
C VAL A 97 -10.74 -33.61 4.64
N MET A 98 -11.02 -32.93 3.55
CA MET A 98 -12.16 -32.02 3.42
C MET A 98 -12.94 -32.25 2.12
N GLU A 99 -14.10 -31.62 2.03
CA GLU A 99 -14.92 -31.57 0.82
C GLU A 99 -14.08 -31.05 -0.36
N TYR A 100 -14.08 -31.79 -1.46
CA TYR A 100 -13.55 -31.29 -2.73
C TYR A 100 -14.62 -30.39 -3.36
N VAL A 101 -14.30 -29.12 -3.52
CA VAL A 101 -15.14 -28.14 -4.20
C VAL A 101 -14.61 -27.96 -5.62
N GLU A 102 -15.38 -28.40 -6.61
CA GLU A 102 -15.11 -28.08 -8.01
C GLU A 102 -15.56 -26.64 -8.28
N GLY A 103 -14.68 -25.81 -8.82
CA GLY A 103 -14.94 -24.39 -9.03
C GLY A 103 -13.69 -23.53 -9.06
N HIS A 104 -13.87 -22.22 -8.94
CA HIS A 104 -12.79 -21.23 -8.89
C HIS A 104 -12.92 -20.38 -7.62
N THR A 105 -11.83 -19.77 -7.17
CA THR A 105 -11.88 -18.83 -6.05
C THR A 105 -12.35 -17.46 -6.52
N VAL A 106 -12.90 -16.64 -5.61
CA VAL A 106 -13.20 -15.24 -5.92
C VAL A 106 -11.94 -14.49 -6.34
N ARG A 107 -10.76 -14.89 -5.80
CA ARG A 107 -9.46 -14.34 -6.22
C ARG A 107 -9.22 -14.53 -7.71
N ASP A 108 -9.57 -15.69 -8.26
CA ASP A 108 -9.37 -15.97 -9.69
C ASP A 108 -10.25 -15.08 -10.58
N ILE A 109 -11.40 -14.67 -10.06
CA ILE A 109 -12.36 -13.79 -10.76
C ILE A 109 -11.84 -12.35 -10.79
N VAL A 110 -11.33 -11.84 -9.67
CA VAL A 110 -10.88 -10.43 -9.54
C VAL A 110 -9.42 -10.21 -9.95
N ARG A 111 -8.65 -11.26 -10.25
CA ARG A 111 -7.19 -11.23 -10.44
C ARG A 111 -6.69 -10.18 -11.43
N ASP A 112 -7.41 -9.96 -12.52
CA ASP A 112 -7.01 -9.07 -13.61
C ASP A 112 -7.53 -7.63 -13.45
N GLY A 113 -8.03 -7.29 -12.25
CA GLY A 113 -8.59 -5.97 -11.95
C GLY A 113 -10.00 -5.75 -12.49
N HIS A 114 -10.66 -6.81 -12.96
CA HIS A 114 -12.04 -6.76 -13.43
C HIS A 114 -13.01 -6.75 -12.24
N SER A 115 -14.00 -5.86 -12.30
CA SER A 115 -15.14 -5.92 -11.39
C SER A 115 -16.04 -7.11 -11.72
N VAL A 116 -16.64 -7.67 -10.68
CA VAL A 116 -17.67 -8.70 -10.78
C VAL A 116 -19.00 -8.00 -11.09
N PRO A 117 -19.88 -8.59 -11.93
CA PRO A 117 -21.23 -8.09 -12.11
C PRO A 117 -21.92 -7.86 -10.75
N ILE A 118 -22.63 -6.75 -10.61
CA ILE A 118 -23.14 -6.29 -9.32
C ILE A 118 -24.05 -7.34 -8.66
N GLU A 119 -24.94 -7.95 -9.43
CA GLU A 119 -25.83 -9.00 -8.96
C GLU A 119 -25.05 -10.19 -8.42
N GLU A 120 -24.00 -10.61 -9.13
CA GLU A 120 -23.13 -11.72 -8.73
C GLU A 120 -22.32 -11.36 -7.47
N ALA A 121 -21.78 -10.14 -7.37
CA ALA A 121 -21.08 -9.67 -6.18
C ALA A 121 -21.98 -9.67 -4.93
N VAL A 122 -23.25 -9.28 -5.09
CA VAL A 122 -24.26 -9.32 -4.02
C VAL A 122 -24.58 -10.76 -3.62
N GLU A 123 -24.79 -11.67 -4.59
CA GLU A 123 -25.06 -13.09 -4.33
C GLU A 123 -23.90 -13.78 -3.62
N ILE A 124 -22.66 -13.55 -4.07
CA ILE A 124 -21.44 -14.08 -3.44
C ILE A 124 -21.35 -13.60 -1.99
N THR A 125 -21.50 -12.29 -1.78
CA THR A 125 -21.40 -11.69 -0.43
C THR A 125 -22.50 -12.21 0.49
N ALA A 126 -23.73 -12.37 -0.01
CA ALA A 126 -24.82 -12.96 0.76
C ALA A 126 -24.54 -14.43 1.15
N GLY A 127 -23.93 -15.21 0.27
CA GLY A 127 -23.49 -16.58 0.55
C GLY A 127 -22.39 -16.65 1.63
N VAL A 128 -21.40 -15.76 1.56
CA VAL A 128 -20.36 -15.62 2.60
C VAL A 128 -20.99 -15.25 3.94
N LEU A 129 -21.91 -14.28 3.96
CA LEU A 129 -22.59 -13.85 5.19
C LEU A 129 -23.46 -14.95 5.79
N ALA A 130 -24.10 -15.80 4.97
CA ALA A 130 -24.84 -16.96 5.47
C ALA A 130 -23.91 -17.97 6.18
N ALA A 131 -22.72 -18.22 5.62
CA ALA A 131 -21.71 -19.06 6.26
C ALA A 131 -21.19 -18.44 7.58
N LEU A 132 -20.91 -17.14 7.59
CA LEU A 132 -20.46 -16.41 8.77
C LEU A 132 -21.52 -16.39 9.86
N GLU A 133 -22.78 -16.16 9.52
CA GLU A 133 -23.90 -16.18 10.48
C GLU A 133 -23.98 -17.53 11.22
N TYR A 134 -23.88 -18.64 10.48
CA TYR A 134 -23.85 -19.98 11.06
C TYR A 134 -22.65 -20.19 11.99
N SER A 135 -21.44 -19.81 11.54
CA SER A 135 -20.20 -19.94 12.31
C SER A 135 -20.21 -19.09 13.58
N HIS A 136 -20.69 -17.84 13.50
CA HIS A 136 -20.79 -16.93 14.63
C HIS A 136 -21.77 -17.43 15.69
N HIS A 137 -22.87 -18.08 15.28
CA HIS A 137 -23.79 -18.73 16.22
C HIS A 137 -23.15 -19.92 16.96
N ALA A 138 -22.21 -20.61 16.30
CA ALA A 138 -21.39 -21.66 16.91
C ALA A 138 -20.21 -21.10 17.74
N GLY A 139 -20.07 -19.77 17.86
CA GLY A 139 -19.00 -19.11 18.60
C GLY A 139 -17.64 -19.13 17.88
N ILE A 140 -17.62 -19.42 16.58
CA ILE A 140 -16.40 -19.52 15.77
C ILE A 140 -16.31 -18.30 14.86
N VAL A 141 -15.24 -17.52 15.01
CA VAL A 141 -14.90 -16.37 14.15
C VAL A 141 -13.91 -16.82 13.09
N HIS A 142 -14.12 -16.43 11.84
CA HIS A 142 -13.31 -16.88 10.70
C HIS A 142 -11.89 -16.30 10.73
N ARG A 143 -11.76 -14.98 10.96
CA ARG A 143 -10.52 -14.18 11.09
C ARG A 143 -9.69 -13.96 9.83
N ASP A 144 -9.95 -14.68 8.74
CA ASP A 144 -9.19 -14.56 7.50
C ASP A 144 -10.10 -14.52 6.25
N ILE A 145 -11.17 -13.73 6.26
CA ILE A 145 -12.05 -13.58 5.09
C ILE A 145 -11.32 -12.80 4.00
N LYS A 146 -11.18 -13.41 2.81
CA LYS A 146 -10.52 -12.85 1.62
C LYS A 146 -10.91 -13.63 0.36
N PRO A 147 -10.69 -13.09 -0.85
CA PRO A 147 -11.09 -13.75 -2.10
C PRO A 147 -10.55 -15.17 -2.29
N ALA A 148 -9.35 -15.46 -1.76
CA ALA A 148 -8.73 -16.79 -1.85
C ALA A 148 -9.44 -17.86 -1.00
N ASN A 149 -10.23 -17.46 0.02
CA ASN A 149 -10.91 -18.36 0.95
C ASN A 149 -12.41 -18.51 0.62
N VAL A 150 -12.84 -18.02 -0.54
CA VAL A 150 -14.23 -18.12 -1.03
C VAL A 150 -14.19 -18.77 -2.40
N MET A 151 -14.87 -19.90 -2.56
CA MET A 151 -15.02 -20.62 -3.82
C MET A 151 -16.45 -20.51 -4.36
N ILE A 152 -16.55 -20.54 -5.68
CA ILE A 152 -17.82 -20.58 -6.41
C ILE A 152 -17.84 -21.84 -7.27
N THR A 153 -18.87 -22.66 -7.08
CA THR A 153 -19.07 -23.86 -7.88
C THR A 153 -19.61 -23.53 -9.28
N PRO A 154 -19.53 -24.44 -10.26
CA PRO A 154 -20.18 -24.28 -11.56
C PRO A 154 -21.70 -24.03 -11.50
N THR A 155 -22.35 -24.36 -10.37
CA THR A 155 -23.77 -24.10 -10.15
C THR A 155 -24.04 -22.74 -9.49
N GLY A 156 -23.00 -21.91 -9.26
CA GLY A 156 -23.10 -20.63 -8.56
C GLY A 156 -23.17 -20.73 -7.03
N ALA A 157 -22.93 -21.92 -6.44
CA ALA A 157 -22.98 -22.06 -4.99
C ALA A 157 -21.69 -21.55 -4.35
N VAL A 158 -21.82 -20.75 -3.30
CA VAL A 158 -20.69 -20.20 -2.52
C VAL A 158 -20.23 -21.22 -1.48
N LYS A 159 -18.90 -21.37 -1.35
CA LYS A 159 -18.24 -22.22 -0.36
C LYS A 159 -17.12 -21.43 0.32
N VAL A 160 -17.25 -21.21 1.62
CA VAL A 160 -16.21 -20.58 2.46
C VAL A 160 -15.34 -21.68 3.08
N MET A 161 -14.03 -21.50 3.04
CA MET A 161 -13.02 -22.44 3.53
C MET A 161 -12.10 -21.80 4.56
N ASP A 162 -11.27 -22.61 5.23
CA ASP A 162 -10.19 -22.12 6.11
C ASP A 162 -10.68 -21.37 7.37
N PHE A 163 -11.79 -21.83 7.97
CA PHE A 163 -12.31 -21.29 9.23
C PHE A 163 -11.30 -21.43 10.39
N GLY A 164 -10.97 -20.32 11.04
CA GLY A 164 -10.25 -20.31 12.32
C GLY A 164 -8.72 -20.27 12.21
N ILE A 165 -8.18 -19.89 11.05
CA ILE A 165 -6.74 -19.75 10.85
C ILE A 165 -6.29 -18.27 10.99
N ALA A 166 -6.10 -17.74 12.19
CA ALA A 166 -4.93 -16.87 12.51
C ALA A 166 -5.05 -16.10 13.84
N ARG A 167 -3.84 -15.85 14.37
CA ARG A 167 -3.44 -15.06 15.54
C ARG A 167 -4.02 -15.55 16.86
N ALA A 168 -3.35 -16.57 17.43
CA ALA A 168 -3.22 -16.59 18.88
C ALA A 168 -2.54 -15.27 19.28
N MET A 169 -3.02 -14.64 20.35
CA MET A 169 -2.60 -13.30 20.79
C MET A 169 -1.09 -13.17 21.09
N ALA A 170 -0.31 -14.25 21.00
CA ALA A 170 1.13 -14.26 21.18
C ALA A 170 1.93 -13.83 19.93
N ASP A 171 1.32 -13.84 18.73
CA ASP A 171 2.04 -13.61 17.45
C ASP A 171 1.79 -12.22 16.82
N SER A 172 0.89 -11.40 17.37
CA SER A 172 0.53 -10.11 16.77
C SER A 172 1.71 -9.15 16.62
N ALA A 173 2.77 -9.29 17.43
CA ALA A 173 3.98 -8.48 17.33
C ALA A 173 5.13 -9.14 16.52
N ALA A 174 5.20 -10.48 16.50
CA ALA A 174 6.34 -11.21 15.92
C ALA A 174 6.17 -11.56 14.43
N THR A 175 4.94 -11.73 13.94
CA THR A 175 4.71 -12.09 12.52
C THR A 175 4.54 -10.88 11.61
N MET A 176 4.36 -9.67 12.15
CA MET A 176 4.37 -8.44 11.34
C MET A 176 5.80 -8.06 10.91
N THR A 177 6.82 -8.56 11.60
CA THR A 177 8.25 -8.24 11.37
C THR A 177 9.03 -9.34 10.64
N GLN A 178 8.39 -10.46 10.26
CA GLN A 178 9.02 -11.49 9.42
C GLN A 178 8.53 -11.42 7.97
N THR A 179 9.32 -10.75 7.13
CA THR A 179 8.97 -10.20 5.82
C THR A 179 8.72 -11.23 4.69
N HIS A 180 8.91 -12.53 4.91
CA HIS A 180 9.01 -13.47 3.77
C HIS A 180 7.77 -14.37 3.52
N ALA A 181 6.64 -14.17 4.21
CA ALA A 181 5.44 -15.00 4.01
C ALA A 181 4.09 -14.27 3.92
N VAL A 182 4.04 -12.93 4.03
CA VAL A 182 2.77 -12.18 4.21
C VAL A 182 2.55 -11.11 3.14
N ILE A 183 2.90 -11.39 1.87
CA ILE A 183 2.76 -10.39 0.78
C ILE A 183 1.30 -10.21 0.30
N GLY A 184 0.31 -10.97 0.80
CA GLY A 184 -1.09 -10.86 0.33
C GLY A 184 -2.21 -10.85 1.38
N THR A 185 -1.91 -10.79 2.68
CA THR A 185 -2.95 -10.94 3.73
C THR A 185 -3.39 -9.61 4.35
N ALA A 186 -2.60 -8.54 4.23
CA ALA A 186 -2.90 -7.28 4.91
C ALA A 186 -4.13 -6.54 4.35
N GLN A 187 -4.46 -6.74 3.06
CA GLN A 187 -5.52 -6.04 2.32
C GLN A 187 -6.95 -6.26 2.84
N TYR A 188 -7.14 -7.27 3.69
CA TYR A 188 -8.45 -7.63 4.25
C TYR A 188 -8.45 -7.64 5.77
N LEU A 189 -7.40 -7.12 6.42
CA LEU A 189 -7.32 -7.06 7.88
C LEU A 189 -8.31 -6.03 8.43
N SER A 190 -9.02 -6.42 9.48
CA SER A 190 -9.79 -5.44 10.27
C SER A 190 -8.85 -4.51 11.07
N PRO A 191 -9.29 -3.28 11.42
CA PRO A 191 -8.50 -2.32 12.21
C PRO A 191 -8.00 -2.92 13.54
N GLU A 192 -8.84 -3.71 14.21
CA GLU A 192 -8.47 -4.41 15.43
C GLU A 192 -7.41 -5.49 15.23
N GLN A 193 -7.43 -6.22 14.11
CA GLN A 193 -6.38 -7.19 13.78
C GLN A 193 -5.05 -6.52 13.46
N ALA A 194 -5.10 -5.37 12.77
CA ALA A 194 -3.94 -4.55 12.49
C ALA A 194 -3.31 -3.98 13.78
N ARG A 195 -4.13 -3.61 14.78
CA ARG A 195 -3.67 -3.16 16.11
C ARG A 195 -3.31 -4.30 17.07
N GLY A 196 -3.56 -5.56 16.71
CA GLY A 196 -3.34 -6.71 17.58
C GLY A 196 -4.32 -6.83 18.76
N GLU A 197 -5.48 -6.21 18.67
CA GLU A 197 -6.55 -6.26 19.67
C GLU A 197 -7.32 -7.60 19.62
N THR A 198 -8.25 -7.80 20.55
CA THR A 198 -9.15 -8.96 20.55
C THR A 198 -10.07 -8.92 19.34
N VAL A 199 -10.13 -10.02 18.59
CA VAL A 199 -10.93 -10.16 17.35
C VAL A 199 -12.29 -10.77 17.68
N ASP A 200 -13.37 -10.22 17.14
CA ASP A 200 -14.74 -10.72 17.31
C ASP A 200 -15.45 -10.91 15.95
N ALA A 201 -16.72 -11.31 15.97
CA ALA A 201 -17.52 -11.54 14.77
C ALA A 201 -17.58 -10.33 13.80
N ARG A 202 -17.47 -9.10 14.31
CA ARG A 202 -17.53 -7.86 13.52
C ARG A 202 -16.24 -7.59 12.76
N SER A 203 -15.15 -8.28 13.12
CA SER A 203 -13.93 -8.29 12.33
C SER A 203 -14.15 -9.00 11.00
N ASP A 204 -14.87 -10.13 10.99
CA ASP A 204 -15.22 -10.84 9.75
C ASP A 204 -16.14 -9.99 8.86
N LEU A 205 -17.04 -9.20 9.45
CA LEU A 205 -17.93 -8.30 8.71
C LEU A 205 -17.13 -7.21 7.99
N TYR A 206 -16.14 -6.63 8.66
CA TYR A 206 -15.23 -5.66 8.03
C TYR A 206 -14.49 -6.27 6.84
N SER A 207 -13.87 -7.44 7.03
CA SER A 207 -13.17 -8.15 5.94
C SER A 207 -14.10 -8.54 4.80
N THR A 208 -15.36 -8.89 5.10
CA THR A 208 -16.41 -9.11 4.09
C THR A 208 -16.77 -7.82 3.35
N GLY A 209 -16.71 -6.67 4.02
CA GLY A 209 -16.81 -5.35 3.39
C GLY A 209 -15.66 -5.08 2.42
N CYS A 210 -14.43 -5.46 2.77
CA CYS A 210 -13.27 -5.38 1.86
C CYS A 210 -13.46 -6.28 0.63
N LEU A 211 -13.95 -7.50 0.83
CA LEU A 211 -14.28 -8.43 -0.25
C LEU A 211 -15.35 -7.86 -1.19
N LEU A 212 -16.45 -7.32 -0.65
CA LEU A 212 -17.51 -6.68 -1.44
C LEU A 212 -16.97 -5.48 -2.21
N PHE A 213 -16.18 -4.63 -1.56
CA PHE A 213 -15.54 -3.48 -2.20
C PHE A 213 -14.73 -3.92 -3.43
N GLU A 214 -13.85 -4.90 -3.26
CA GLU A 214 -13.01 -5.38 -4.35
C GLU A 214 -13.79 -6.00 -5.50
N MET A 215 -14.82 -6.79 -5.20
CA MET A 215 -15.69 -7.33 -6.26
C MET A 215 -16.40 -6.22 -7.03
N LEU A 216 -16.82 -5.15 -6.36
CA LEU A 216 -17.49 -4.02 -7.02
C LEU A 216 -16.53 -3.14 -7.83
N THR A 217 -15.28 -2.98 -7.40
CA THR A 217 -14.35 -2.00 -7.98
C THR A 217 -13.15 -2.60 -8.70
N GLY A 218 -12.98 -3.92 -8.68
CA GLY A 218 -11.82 -4.64 -9.22
C GLY A 218 -10.52 -4.46 -8.41
N ARG A 219 -10.57 -3.80 -7.24
CA ARG A 219 -9.39 -3.54 -6.40
C ARG A 219 -9.76 -3.42 -4.92
N PRO A 220 -8.92 -3.85 -3.96
CA PRO A 220 -9.24 -3.70 -2.54
C PRO A 220 -9.33 -2.22 -2.11
N PRO A 221 -9.98 -1.92 -0.96
CA PRO A 221 -10.18 -0.55 -0.50
C PRO A 221 -8.89 0.19 -0.18
N PHE A 222 -7.83 -0.55 0.16
CA PHE A 222 -6.54 -0.03 0.59
C PHE A 222 -5.41 -0.79 -0.12
N GLN A 223 -4.41 -0.04 -0.58
CA GLN A 223 -3.25 -0.54 -1.32
C GLN A 223 -2.02 0.25 -0.88
N GLY A 224 -0.88 -0.42 -0.84
CA GLY A 224 0.39 0.20 -0.46
C GLY A 224 1.54 -0.78 -0.68
N ASP A 225 2.74 -0.22 -0.74
CA ASP A 225 3.95 -0.94 -1.13
C ASP A 225 4.45 -1.91 -0.05
N SER A 226 3.88 -1.84 1.16
CA SER A 226 4.13 -2.79 2.24
C SER A 226 2.87 -3.24 2.97
N PRO A 227 2.84 -4.47 3.52
CA PRO A 227 1.75 -4.94 4.37
C PRO A 227 1.48 -4.03 5.58
N VAL A 228 2.53 -3.38 6.11
CA VAL A 228 2.43 -2.43 7.22
C VAL A 228 1.74 -1.15 6.80
N ALA A 229 2.05 -0.63 5.61
CA ALA A 229 1.36 0.54 5.04
C ALA A 229 -0.15 0.26 4.87
N VAL A 230 -0.51 -0.88 4.29
CA VAL A 230 -1.91 -1.29 4.14
C VAL A 230 -2.62 -1.46 5.49
N ALA A 231 -1.93 -2.06 6.48
CA ALA A 231 -2.46 -2.17 7.84
C ALA A 231 -2.70 -0.79 8.48
N TYR A 232 -1.80 0.18 8.26
CA TYR A 232 -1.98 1.55 8.73
C TYR A 232 -3.21 2.22 8.08
N GLN A 233 -3.41 2.05 6.78
CA GLN A 233 -4.60 2.56 6.08
C GLN A 233 -5.88 1.96 6.65
N HIS A 234 -5.92 0.66 6.93
CA HIS A 234 -7.06 0.05 7.62
C HIS A 234 -7.34 0.67 8.99
N VAL A 235 -6.32 1.11 9.74
CA VAL A 235 -6.51 1.73 11.07
C VAL A 235 -6.92 3.20 10.98
N ARG A 236 -6.39 3.97 10.01
CA ARG A 236 -6.48 5.44 10.02
C ARG A 236 -7.22 6.04 8.84
N GLU A 237 -7.11 5.47 7.66
CA GLU A 237 -7.62 6.09 6.43
C GLU A 237 -9.07 5.71 6.16
N THR A 238 -9.87 6.67 5.71
CA THR A 238 -11.26 6.40 5.32
C THR A 238 -11.25 5.79 3.91
N PRO A 239 -11.93 4.66 3.68
CA PRO A 239 -12.00 4.06 2.35
C PRO A 239 -12.75 5.00 1.40
N LEU A 240 -12.38 4.99 0.11
CA LEU A 240 -13.18 5.60 -0.94
C LEU A 240 -14.56 4.94 -0.99
N LYS A 241 -15.57 5.61 -1.57
CA LYS A 241 -16.81 4.92 -1.91
C LYS A 241 -16.61 4.10 -3.19
N PRO A 242 -17.19 2.90 -3.32
CA PRO A 242 -17.14 2.13 -4.55
C PRO A 242 -17.48 2.94 -5.81
N SER A 243 -18.51 3.81 -5.75
CA SER A 243 -18.91 4.63 -6.90
C SER A 243 -17.93 5.72 -7.32
N ASP A 244 -16.93 6.08 -6.49
CA ASP A 244 -15.83 6.95 -6.93
C ASP A 244 -14.88 6.24 -7.90
N ILE A 245 -14.82 4.91 -7.85
CA ILE A 245 -13.94 4.09 -8.69
C ILE A 245 -14.74 3.47 -9.85
N ALA A 246 -15.93 2.95 -9.56
CA ALA A 246 -16.82 2.28 -10.51
C ALA A 246 -18.19 3.01 -10.56
N PRO A 247 -18.39 3.97 -11.48
CA PRO A 247 -19.58 4.85 -11.48
C PRO A 247 -20.93 4.17 -11.68
N ASP A 248 -20.93 2.91 -12.15
CA ASP A 248 -22.11 2.06 -12.30
C ASP A 248 -22.59 1.45 -10.97
N VAL A 249 -21.78 1.50 -9.92
CA VAL A 249 -22.15 1.02 -8.59
C VAL A 249 -23.23 1.92 -7.97
N PRO A 250 -24.41 1.37 -7.63
CA PRO A 250 -25.48 2.13 -6.98
C PRO A 250 -25.08 2.65 -5.59
N GLU A 251 -25.56 3.86 -5.25
CA GLU A 251 -25.34 4.50 -3.94
C GLU A 251 -25.77 3.59 -2.75
N VAL A 252 -26.78 2.73 -2.95
CA VAL A 252 -27.21 1.78 -1.93
C VAL A 252 -26.09 0.81 -1.54
N LEU A 253 -25.24 0.40 -2.50
CA LEU A 253 -24.10 -0.48 -2.25
C LEU A 253 -22.91 0.29 -1.66
N ASP A 254 -22.74 1.58 -2.00
CA ASP A 254 -21.78 2.44 -1.30
C ASP A 254 -22.09 2.46 0.20
N ARG A 255 -23.35 2.74 0.55
CA ARG A 255 -23.80 2.81 1.95
C ARG A 255 -23.58 1.51 2.70
N ILE A 256 -23.92 0.39 2.08
CA ILE A 256 -23.76 -0.94 2.67
C ILE A 256 -22.27 -1.25 2.89
N THR A 257 -21.44 -1.01 1.88
CA THR A 257 -20.00 -1.29 1.92
C THR A 257 -19.31 -0.43 2.97
N LEU A 258 -19.58 0.89 2.98
CA LEU A 258 -18.99 1.83 3.92
C LEU A 258 -19.44 1.59 5.38
N LYS A 259 -20.69 1.17 5.62
CA LYS A 259 -21.12 0.75 6.96
C LYS A 259 -20.29 -0.43 7.45
N SER A 260 -20.00 -1.41 6.59
CA SER A 260 -19.17 -2.55 6.99
C SER A 260 -17.70 -2.15 7.22
N LEU A 261 -17.18 -1.20 6.44
CA LEU A 261 -15.81 -0.68 6.53
C LEU A 261 -15.62 0.41 7.59
N ALA A 262 -16.61 0.64 8.47
CA ALA A 262 -16.46 1.57 9.58
C ALA A 262 -15.31 1.13 10.51
N LYS A 263 -14.51 2.10 10.97
CA LYS A 263 -13.33 1.80 11.79
C LYS A 263 -13.71 1.28 13.16
N GLU A 264 -14.67 1.95 13.82
CA GLU A 264 -15.22 1.52 15.09
C GLU A 264 -16.18 0.33 14.92
N ARG A 265 -16.02 -0.69 15.76
CA ARG A 265 -16.82 -1.92 15.68
C ARG A 265 -18.30 -1.70 16.02
N SER A 266 -18.63 -0.64 16.77
CA SER A 266 -20.02 -0.28 17.10
C SER A 266 -20.79 0.25 15.90
N ASP A 267 -20.07 0.79 14.91
CA ASP A 267 -20.66 1.51 13.79
C ASP A 267 -20.87 0.60 12.58
N ARG A 268 -20.30 -0.62 12.64
CA ARG A 268 -20.52 -1.71 11.69
C ARG A 268 -21.87 -2.39 11.92
N TYR A 269 -22.22 -3.31 11.03
CA TYR A 269 -23.30 -4.26 11.27
C TYR A 269 -23.07 -5.04 12.57
N SER A 270 -24.14 -5.27 13.32
CA SER A 270 -24.06 -6.00 14.59
C SER A 270 -23.91 -7.51 14.40
N SER A 271 -24.39 -8.04 13.27
CA SER A 271 -24.35 -9.47 12.91
C SER A 271 -24.29 -9.66 11.39
N ALA A 272 -23.84 -10.85 10.96
CA ALA A 272 -23.83 -11.23 9.55
C ALA A 272 -25.25 -11.27 8.94
N GLY A 273 -26.26 -11.63 9.74
CA GLY A 273 -27.67 -11.62 9.32
C GLY A 273 -28.19 -10.21 9.01
N GLU A 274 -27.81 -9.19 9.81
CA GLU A 274 -28.17 -7.79 9.54
C GLU A 274 -27.55 -7.29 8.23
N PHE A 275 -26.26 -7.58 8.02
CA PHE A 275 -25.56 -7.21 6.79
C PHE A 275 -26.19 -7.90 5.57
N ARG A 276 -26.49 -9.20 5.67
CA ARG A 276 -27.13 -9.95 4.59
C ARG A 276 -28.52 -9.41 4.25
N ALA A 277 -29.31 -9.06 5.26
CA ALA A 277 -30.64 -8.50 5.07
C ALA A 277 -30.61 -7.16 4.31
N ASP A 278 -29.63 -6.30 4.56
CA ASP A 278 -29.45 -5.05 3.82
C ASP A 278 -29.06 -5.29 2.35
N LEU A 279 -28.16 -6.24 2.08
CA LEU A 279 -27.79 -6.63 0.71
C LEU A 279 -28.97 -7.19 -0.08
N GLU A 280 -29.71 -8.13 0.50
CA GLU A 280 -30.90 -8.71 -0.13
C GLU A 280 -32.01 -7.67 -0.33
N SER A 281 -32.14 -6.70 0.59
CA SER A 281 -33.10 -5.61 0.45
C SER A 281 -32.68 -4.64 -0.66
N ALA A 282 -31.39 -4.32 -0.77
CA ALA A 282 -30.85 -3.51 -1.85
C ALA A 282 -31.08 -4.17 -3.23
N ALA A 283 -30.83 -5.47 -3.35
CA ALA A 283 -31.09 -6.24 -4.58
C ALA A 283 -32.56 -6.20 -5.01
N ARG A 284 -33.50 -6.05 -4.07
CA ARG A 284 -34.94 -5.93 -4.33
C ARG A 284 -35.45 -4.49 -4.42
N GLY A 285 -34.58 -3.49 -4.34
CA GLY A 285 -34.96 -2.07 -4.32
C GLY A 285 -35.70 -1.62 -3.06
N GLY A 286 -35.52 -2.35 -1.95
CA GLY A 286 -36.13 -2.06 -0.66
C GLY A 286 -35.36 -1.04 0.19
N ALA A 287 -35.94 -0.68 1.34
CA ALA A 287 -35.25 0.15 2.33
C ALA A 287 -34.16 -0.65 3.05
N ILE A 288 -33.04 0.00 3.36
CA ILE A 288 -31.89 -0.59 4.07
C ILE A 288 -31.62 0.13 5.40
N SER A 289 -30.99 -0.57 6.35
CA SER A 289 -30.63 -0.05 7.66
C SER A 289 -29.43 0.90 7.62
N ALA A 290 -28.51 0.74 6.66
CA ALA A 290 -27.35 1.62 6.54
C ALA A 290 -27.79 3.07 6.33
N GLY A 291 -27.25 4.02 7.12
CA GLY A 291 -27.63 5.43 7.06
C GLY A 291 -27.18 6.13 5.77
N PRO A 292 -27.61 7.39 5.53
CA PRO A 292 -27.09 8.21 4.43
C PRO A 292 -25.58 8.43 4.55
N ILE A 293 -24.85 8.47 3.42
CA ILE A 293 -23.38 8.60 3.38
C ILE A 293 -22.89 9.84 4.14
N ALA A 294 -23.63 10.95 4.09
CA ALA A 294 -23.31 12.17 4.82
C ALA A 294 -23.21 11.98 6.35
N MET A 295 -24.02 11.08 6.93
CA MET A 295 -23.93 10.76 8.35
C MET A 295 -22.76 9.81 8.68
N VAL A 296 -22.38 8.94 7.75
CA VAL A 296 -21.20 8.06 7.87
C VAL A 296 -19.91 8.88 7.80
N ALA A 297 -19.82 9.84 6.89
CA ALA A 297 -18.70 10.77 6.76
C ALA A 297 -18.58 11.71 7.99
N ALA A 298 -19.71 12.15 8.55
CA ALA A 298 -19.75 12.97 9.76
C ALA A 298 -19.28 12.18 11.02
N ALA A 299 -19.62 10.90 11.13
CA ALA A 299 -19.13 10.03 12.20
C ALA A 299 -17.60 9.80 12.10
N ALA A 300 -17.09 9.55 10.89
CA ALA A 300 -15.65 9.37 10.64
C ALA A 300 -14.84 10.64 10.98
N SER A 301 -15.36 11.82 10.64
CA SER A 301 -14.71 13.10 10.95
C SER A 301 -14.79 13.46 12.45
N ALA A 302 -15.89 13.14 13.14
CA ALA A 302 -16.00 13.31 14.59
C ALA A 302 -15.02 12.41 15.38
N ALA A 303 -14.80 11.17 14.93
CA ALA A 303 -13.82 10.26 15.51
C ALA A 303 -12.36 10.74 15.29
N GLY A 304 -12.06 11.32 14.12
CA GLY A 304 -10.76 11.93 13.82
C GLY A 304 -10.40 13.11 14.74
N LEU A 305 -11.40 13.94 15.09
CA LEU A 305 -11.25 15.06 16.03
C LEU A 305 -11.05 14.58 17.48
N ALA A 306 -11.72 13.51 17.90
CA ALA A 306 -11.55 12.94 19.24
C ALA A 306 -10.17 12.28 19.42
N GLY A 307 -9.64 11.63 18.38
CA GLY A 307 -8.29 11.04 18.38
C GLY A 307 -7.16 12.08 18.44
N ALA A 308 -7.36 13.27 17.86
CA ALA A 308 -6.41 14.37 17.94
C ALA A 308 -6.33 15.00 19.34
N ALA A 309 -7.46 15.06 20.07
CA ALA A 309 -7.50 15.60 21.43
C ALA A 309 -6.81 14.71 22.48
N ALA A 310 -6.73 13.39 22.24
CA ALA A 310 -6.02 12.46 23.12
C ALA A 310 -4.48 12.45 22.92
N ALA A 311 -3.99 12.98 21.80
CA ALA A 311 -2.56 12.94 21.43
C ALA A 311 -1.72 14.10 22.01
N THR A 312 -2.29 15.00 22.82
CA THR A 312 -1.58 16.17 23.38
C THR A 312 -1.23 16.05 24.87
N GLN A 313 -1.30 14.86 25.48
CA GLN A 313 -0.74 14.65 26.82
C GLN A 313 0.63 13.97 26.76
N TYR A 314 1.63 14.83 26.91
CA TYR A 314 3.04 14.59 27.22
C TYR A 314 3.24 13.42 28.20
N MET A 315 3.97 12.38 27.77
CA MET A 315 4.41 11.28 28.63
C MET A 315 5.86 11.55 29.08
N PRO A 316 6.14 11.82 30.38
CA PRO A 316 7.51 11.91 30.86
C PRO A 316 8.10 10.51 31.07
N PRO A 317 9.44 10.35 31.03
CA PRO A 317 10.08 9.06 31.23
C PRO A 317 10.04 8.69 32.71
N ALA A 318 9.38 7.58 33.04
CA ALA A 318 9.39 7.02 34.40
C ALA A 318 10.51 5.99 34.52
N GLY A 319 11.47 6.29 35.39
CA GLY A 319 12.53 5.39 35.81
C GLY A 319 12.04 4.26 36.73
N ASP A 320 12.97 3.33 36.94
CA ASP A 320 12.83 2.13 37.76
C ASP A 320 12.15 2.34 39.11
N ALA A 321 11.06 1.60 39.34
CA ALA A 321 10.62 1.24 40.68
C ALA A 321 9.83 -0.08 40.66
N THR A 322 10.47 -1.12 41.16
CA THR A 322 9.90 -2.41 41.52
C THR A 322 8.81 -2.24 42.59
N GLN A 323 7.55 -2.59 42.29
CA GLN A 323 6.59 -2.98 43.32
C GLN A 323 5.79 -4.22 42.91
N VAL A 324 5.81 -5.17 43.82
CA VAL A 324 5.12 -6.46 43.85
C VAL A 324 3.60 -6.28 43.97
N MET A 325 2.84 -7.00 43.15
CA MET A 325 1.38 -7.05 43.21
C MET A 325 0.91 -8.48 43.57
N GLN A 326 0.08 -8.57 44.61
CA GLN A 326 -0.61 -9.79 45.10
C GLN A 326 -1.73 -10.23 44.14
N PRO A 327 -2.08 -11.53 44.07
CA PRO A 327 -3.13 -12.01 43.19
C PRO A 327 -4.53 -11.85 43.80
N ALA A 328 -5.45 -11.30 43.02
CA ALA A 328 -6.89 -11.26 43.30
C ALA A 328 -7.60 -12.51 42.73
N THR A 329 -8.56 -13.03 43.49
CA THR A 329 -9.41 -14.20 43.20
C THR A 329 -10.62 -13.82 42.34
N PRO A 330 -11.18 -14.75 41.53
CA PRO A 330 -12.32 -14.47 40.64
C PRO A 330 -13.68 -14.61 41.34
N PRO A 331 -14.76 -13.92 40.89
CA PRO A 331 -16.09 -14.06 41.47
C PRO A 331 -16.91 -15.20 40.82
N SER A 332 -17.70 -15.90 41.64
CA SER A 332 -18.77 -16.81 41.21
C SER A 332 -20.14 -16.12 41.19
N PRO A 333 -21.06 -16.47 40.27
CA PRO A 333 -22.41 -15.92 40.20
C PRO A 333 -23.49 -16.87 40.79
N TRP A 334 -24.62 -16.28 41.21
CA TRP A 334 -25.84 -16.86 41.82
C TRP A 334 -25.72 -17.36 43.28
N GLY A 335 -26.61 -17.02 44.23
CA GLY A 335 -27.82 -16.21 44.24
C GLY A 335 -28.52 -16.29 45.61
N THR A 336 -29.03 -15.14 46.05
CA THR A 336 -30.25 -14.91 46.87
C THR A 336 -30.46 -15.56 48.26
N ALA A 337 -30.33 -14.69 49.27
CA ALA A 337 -31.39 -14.20 50.17
C ALA A 337 -32.13 -15.12 51.18
N THR A 338 -32.18 -14.58 52.41
CA THR A 338 -33.24 -14.62 53.46
C THR A 338 -33.23 -15.78 54.48
N GLN A 339 -32.85 -15.49 55.73
CA GLN A 339 -33.78 -15.22 56.86
C GLN A 339 -33.03 -15.13 58.21
N SER A 340 -33.52 -14.24 59.08
CA SER A 340 -33.11 -14.10 60.49
C SER A 340 -34.31 -14.38 61.41
N ALA A 341 -33.98 -15.01 62.55
CA ALA A 341 -34.76 -15.17 63.80
C ALA A 341 -36.02 -16.07 63.69
N VAL A 342 -36.45 -16.88 64.67
CA VAL A 342 -36.46 -16.79 66.14
C VAL A 342 -36.53 -18.22 66.71
N GLY A 343 -36.20 -18.41 67.99
CA GLY A 343 -35.89 -19.69 68.64
C GLY A 343 -37.05 -20.65 68.96
N ALA A 344 -36.69 -21.85 69.47
CA ALA A 344 -37.37 -22.56 70.56
C ALA A 344 -36.58 -23.82 70.98
N THR A 345 -36.29 -23.89 72.30
CA THR A 345 -36.32 -25.06 73.20
C THR A 345 -35.57 -26.36 72.90
N GLY A 346 -34.79 -26.81 73.89
CA GLY A 346 -34.80 -28.23 74.29
C GLY A 346 -33.47 -28.86 74.71
N THR A 347 -33.21 -28.88 76.02
CA THR A 347 -32.60 -30.00 76.79
C THR A 347 -31.19 -30.53 76.43
N GLN A 348 -30.24 -30.23 77.31
CA GLN A 348 -29.20 -31.18 77.78
C GLN A 348 -29.83 -32.14 78.83
N PRO A 349 -29.27 -33.33 79.18
CA PRO A 349 -27.87 -33.49 79.62
C PRO A 349 -27.20 -34.90 79.55
N VAL A 350 -25.98 -34.94 80.11
CA VAL A 350 -25.21 -36.03 80.78
C VAL A 350 -24.33 -36.99 79.97
N ALA A 351 -23.09 -37.07 80.46
CA ALA A 351 -22.05 -38.07 80.25
C ALA A 351 -22.37 -39.45 80.87
N VAL A 352 -21.54 -40.45 80.56
CA VAL A 352 -20.85 -41.40 81.48
C VAL A 352 -20.58 -42.78 80.80
N GLU A 353 -19.31 -43.24 80.91
CA GLU A 353 -18.76 -44.63 80.86
C GLU A 353 -18.93 -45.47 79.55
N GLU A 354 -18.11 -46.45 79.15
CA GLU A 354 -17.29 -47.47 79.84
C GLU A 354 -16.02 -47.89 79.03
N GLU A 355 -15.19 -48.65 79.74
CA GLU A 355 -13.90 -49.33 79.50
C GLU A 355 -13.75 -50.28 78.27
N PRO A 356 -12.53 -50.82 78.00
CA PRO A 356 -12.13 -51.48 76.75
C PRO A 356 -12.16 -53.02 76.81
N GLU A 357 -12.25 -53.69 75.65
CA GLU A 357 -11.96 -55.13 75.53
C GLU A 357 -10.85 -55.44 74.50
N GLU A 358 -9.99 -56.37 74.92
CA GLU A 358 -8.81 -56.91 74.25
C GLU A 358 -9.13 -57.77 73.01
N GLU A 359 -8.19 -57.87 72.05
CA GLU A 359 -7.88 -59.19 71.48
C GLU A 359 -6.41 -59.32 71.02
N LYS A 360 -5.85 -60.51 71.29
CA LYS A 360 -4.42 -60.87 71.31
C LYS A 360 -3.88 -61.40 69.98
N SER A 361 -2.66 -60.93 69.67
CA SER A 361 -1.45 -61.69 69.27
C SER A 361 -1.45 -62.63 68.05
N ARG A 362 -0.52 -62.33 67.11
CA ARG A 362 0.43 -63.30 66.52
C ARG A 362 1.71 -62.60 65.98
N LYS A 363 2.60 -62.17 66.89
CA LYS A 363 3.91 -61.53 66.56
C LYS A 363 5.01 -62.54 66.15
N GLY A 364 4.68 -63.61 65.43
CA GLY A 364 5.65 -64.65 65.01
C GLY A 364 6.02 -64.65 63.52
N LEU A 365 5.13 -64.16 62.65
CA LEU A 365 5.30 -64.30 61.19
C LEU A 365 6.00 -63.11 60.53
N MET A 366 6.06 -61.96 61.20
CA MET A 366 6.57 -60.72 60.61
C MET A 366 8.10 -60.60 60.68
N TRP A 367 8.73 -61.22 61.69
CA TRP A 367 10.20 -61.19 61.85
C TRP A 367 10.94 -62.16 60.93
N THR A 368 10.28 -63.25 60.47
CA THR A 368 10.89 -64.20 59.53
C THR A 368 10.92 -63.67 58.09
N LEU A 369 9.95 -62.84 57.68
CA LEU A 369 9.94 -62.22 56.36
C LEU A 369 10.97 -61.08 56.22
N ILE A 370 11.23 -60.34 57.30
CA ILE A 370 12.25 -59.28 57.31
C ILE A 370 13.67 -59.89 57.21
N ALA A 371 13.92 -61.02 57.86
CA ALA A 371 15.24 -61.68 57.81
C ALA A 371 15.58 -62.24 56.41
N ILE A 372 14.59 -62.77 55.67
CA ILE A 372 14.79 -63.28 54.30
C ILE A 372 15.04 -62.13 53.32
N GLY A 373 14.36 -61.00 53.50
CA GLY A 373 14.58 -59.80 52.68
C GLY A 373 15.99 -59.21 52.82
N VAL A 374 16.56 -59.20 54.02
CA VAL A 374 17.92 -58.67 54.27
C VAL A 374 19.00 -59.57 53.66
N VAL A 375 18.81 -60.89 53.67
CA VAL A 375 19.76 -61.85 53.06
C VAL A 375 19.71 -61.80 51.53
N ALA A 376 18.52 -61.61 50.93
CA ALA A 376 18.38 -61.44 49.49
C ALA A 376 19.03 -60.14 48.99
N ILE A 377 18.88 -59.04 49.73
CA ILE A 377 19.51 -57.75 49.40
C ILE A 377 21.03 -57.84 49.54
N ALA A 378 21.55 -58.48 50.59
CA ALA A 378 22.98 -58.69 50.76
C ALA A 378 23.59 -59.53 49.62
N ALA A 379 22.90 -60.60 49.20
CA ALA A 379 23.34 -61.43 48.07
C ALA A 379 23.37 -60.66 46.75
N ILE A 380 22.38 -59.81 46.49
CA ILE A 380 22.32 -58.95 45.30
C ILE A 380 23.46 -57.91 45.32
N VAL A 381 23.72 -57.28 46.48
CA VAL A 381 24.84 -56.33 46.63
C VAL A 381 26.19 -57.02 46.45
N THR A 382 26.34 -58.26 46.91
CA THR A 382 27.59 -59.03 46.76
C THR A 382 27.82 -59.48 45.31
N ILE A 383 26.74 -59.81 44.58
CA ILE A 383 26.80 -60.15 43.15
C ILE A 383 27.11 -58.90 42.31
N ILE A 384 26.55 -57.74 42.66
CA ILE A 384 26.87 -56.45 42.01
C ILE A 384 28.32 -56.04 42.29
N LEU A 385 28.84 -56.27 43.50
CA LEU A 385 30.24 -56.02 43.84
C LEU A 385 31.23 -57.04 43.25
N MET A 386 30.78 -58.25 42.88
CA MET A 386 31.61 -59.26 42.19
C MET A 386 31.50 -59.23 40.65
N MET A 387 30.53 -58.51 40.09
CA MET A 387 30.37 -58.30 38.63
C MET A 387 30.68 -56.86 38.18
N GLY A 388 31.30 -56.05 39.05
CA GLY A 388 31.89 -54.76 38.69
C GLY A 388 33.21 -54.96 37.95
N GLN A 389 33.12 -55.30 36.68
CA GLN A 389 34.23 -55.18 35.74
C GLN A 389 34.52 -53.68 35.59
N ASP A 390 35.73 -53.25 35.95
CA ASP A 390 36.22 -51.90 35.71
C ASP A 390 36.21 -51.61 34.21
N ASP A 391 35.17 -50.93 33.74
CA ASP A 391 35.19 -50.12 32.52
C ASP A 391 34.82 -48.70 32.93
N SER A 392 35.72 -48.06 33.70
CA SER A 392 35.73 -46.59 33.76
C SER A 392 36.27 -46.12 32.41
N PRO A 393 35.53 -45.35 31.60
CA PRO A 393 36.07 -44.87 30.33
C PRO A 393 37.32 -44.05 30.62
N GLU A 394 38.45 -44.38 29.98
CA GLU A 394 39.64 -43.53 30.00
C GLU A 394 39.23 -42.16 29.47
N LEU A 395 39.37 -41.13 30.31
CA LEU A 395 39.05 -39.76 29.95
C LEU A 395 40.32 -39.06 29.47
N PHE A 396 40.19 -38.31 28.38
CA PHE A 396 41.28 -37.58 27.73
C PHE A 396 40.99 -36.08 27.78
N PRO A 397 42.01 -35.23 27.99
CA PRO A 397 41.81 -33.79 28.03
C PRO A 397 41.51 -33.24 26.63
N VAL A 398 40.43 -32.47 26.50
CA VAL A 398 40.07 -31.76 25.27
C VAL A 398 41.15 -30.73 24.92
N PRO A 399 41.67 -30.68 23.68
CA PRO A 399 42.61 -29.66 23.24
C PRO A 399 42.03 -28.24 23.34
N THR A 400 42.87 -27.28 23.75
CA THR A 400 42.50 -25.85 23.73
C THR A 400 42.80 -25.27 22.35
N ILE A 401 41.76 -24.83 21.63
CA ILE A 401 41.90 -24.13 20.35
C ILE A 401 42.52 -22.74 20.60
N ALA A 402 43.53 -22.40 19.80
CA ALA A 402 44.17 -21.09 19.86
C ALA A 402 43.23 -19.96 19.40
N ALA A 403 43.33 -18.77 19.99
CA ALA A 403 42.45 -17.65 19.68
C ALA A 403 42.54 -17.17 18.21
N ASP A 404 43.66 -17.46 17.53
CA ASP A 404 43.91 -17.15 16.12
C ASP A 404 43.71 -18.36 15.19
N ALA A 405 43.17 -19.47 15.69
CA ALA A 405 42.98 -20.68 14.91
C ALA A 405 41.89 -20.49 13.85
N THR A 406 42.20 -20.90 12.61
CA THR A 406 41.20 -21.05 11.55
C THR A 406 40.32 -22.27 11.79
N PRO A 407 39.11 -22.36 11.20
CA PRO A 407 38.25 -23.55 11.29
C PRO A 407 38.98 -24.85 10.89
N GLU A 408 39.84 -24.78 9.88
CA GLU A 408 40.65 -25.91 9.43
C GLU A 408 41.70 -26.34 10.45
N SER A 409 42.34 -25.38 11.12
CA SER A 409 43.33 -25.63 12.18
C SER A 409 42.68 -26.19 13.43
N ALA A 410 41.53 -25.63 13.83
CA ALA A 410 40.74 -26.10 14.97
C ALA A 410 40.23 -27.52 14.76
N LYS A 411 39.67 -27.81 13.57
CA LYS A 411 39.23 -29.16 13.19
C LYS A 411 40.36 -30.18 13.33
N LYS A 412 41.51 -29.86 12.76
CA LYS A 412 42.68 -30.74 12.83
C LYS A 412 43.13 -31.00 14.27
N GLN A 413 43.18 -29.96 15.11
CA GLN A 413 43.58 -30.10 16.52
C GLN A 413 42.63 -31.00 17.32
N ILE A 414 41.32 -30.93 17.06
CA ILE A 414 40.31 -31.73 17.76
C ILE A 414 40.29 -33.17 17.24
N GLU A 415 40.37 -33.38 15.92
CA GLU A 415 40.37 -34.71 15.32
C GLU A 415 41.68 -35.48 15.62
N ASP A 416 42.83 -34.81 15.67
CA ASP A 416 44.13 -35.41 16.05
C ASP A 416 44.13 -35.92 17.52
N ALA A 417 43.17 -35.46 18.34
CA ALA A 417 42.97 -35.89 19.73
C ALA A 417 41.84 -36.92 19.89
N ASP A 418 41.38 -37.53 18.79
CA ASP A 418 40.30 -38.53 18.76
C ASP A 418 38.94 -38.00 19.31
N PHE A 419 38.66 -36.71 19.12
CA PHE A 419 37.37 -36.07 19.37
C PHE A 419 36.65 -35.72 18.05
N VAL A 420 35.32 -35.64 18.10
CA VAL A 420 34.51 -35.24 16.94
C VAL A 420 34.43 -33.72 16.89
N PHE A 421 34.87 -33.10 15.80
CA PHE A 421 34.77 -31.66 15.61
C PHE A 421 33.39 -31.27 15.08
N GLU A 422 32.71 -30.36 15.77
CA GLU A 422 31.50 -29.69 15.29
C GLU A 422 31.75 -28.19 15.18
N GLN A 423 31.55 -27.61 14.01
CA GLN A 423 31.63 -26.17 13.82
C GLN A 423 30.22 -25.57 13.94
N VAL A 424 30.10 -24.52 14.75
CA VAL A 424 28.88 -23.71 14.84
C VAL A 424 29.22 -22.26 14.52
N ASP A 425 28.52 -21.72 13.52
CA ASP A 425 28.66 -20.33 13.14
C ASP A 425 27.80 -19.46 14.08
N LYS A 426 28.40 -18.42 14.67
CA LYS A 426 27.79 -17.54 15.67
C LYS A 426 28.09 -16.10 15.33
N ALA A 427 27.06 -15.25 15.35
CA ALA A 427 27.23 -13.83 15.12
C ALA A 427 28.01 -13.13 16.23
N SER A 428 28.89 -12.22 15.85
CA SER A 428 29.74 -11.44 16.75
C SER A 428 30.25 -10.19 16.05
N ASP A 429 30.65 -9.18 16.82
CA ASP A 429 31.29 -7.96 16.30
C ASP A 429 32.71 -8.23 15.74
N GLU A 430 33.23 -9.45 15.94
CA GLU A 430 34.52 -9.89 15.40
C GLU A 430 34.42 -10.22 13.89
N PRO A 431 35.50 -10.05 13.10
CA PRO A 431 35.51 -10.39 11.67
C PRO A 431 35.09 -11.84 11.39
N GLU A 432 34.48 -12.07 10.23
CA GLU A 432 34.08 -13.41 9.78
C GLU A 432 35.27 -14.40 9.84
N GLY A 433 35.03 -15.57 10.42
CA GLY A 433 36.03 -16.64 10.58
C GLY A 433 36.86 -16.55 11.86
N THR A 434 36.59 -15.58 12.74
CA THR A 434 37.29 -15.46 14.04
C THR A 434 36.79 -16.50 15.04
N PHE A 435 37.68 -17.26 15.70
CA PHE A 435 37.32 -18.19 16.76
C PHE A 435 36.81 -17.44 18.00
N LEU A 436 35.63 -17.81 18.50
CA LEU A 436 34.99 -17.16 19.64
C LEU A 436 35.20 -17.97 20.92
N GLU A 437 34.73 -19.22 20.91
CA GLU A 437 34.74 -20.11 22.08
C GLU A 437 34.60 -21.57 21.66
N GLN A 438 34.86 -22.48 22.59
CA GLN A 438 34.63 -23.92 22.39
C GLN A 438 33.88 -24.53 23.58
N ASP A 439 33.07 -25.55 23.29
CA ASP A 439 32.34 -26.34 24.28
C ASP A 439 32.48 -27.85 23.99
N PRO A 440 33.05 -28.66 24.90
CA PRO A 440 33.61 -28.29 26.21
C PRO A 440 34.90 -27.47 26.17
N ALA A 441 35.14 -26.71 27.24
CA ALA A 441 36.34 -25.87 27.37
C ALA A 441 37.64 -26.71 27.34
N GLY A 442 38.71 -26.13 26.81
CA GLY A 442 40.00 -26.80 26.72
C GLY A 442 40.51 -27.28 28.09
N GLY A 443 41.00 -28.52 28.13
CA GLY A 443 41.40 -29.22 29.35
C GLY A 443 40.27 -30.02 30.03
N THR A 444 39.04 -29.98 29.53
CA THR A 444 37.94 -30.83 30.06
C THR A 444 38.21 -32.29 29.74
N GLU A 445 38.04 -33.19 30.71
CA GLU A 445 38.24 -34.62 30.53
C GLU A 445 36.99 -35.27 29.91
N LEU A 446 37.13 -35.82 28.70
CA LEU A 446 36.05 -36.48 27.96
C LEU A 446 36.52 -37.85 27.44
N ALA A 447 35.59 -38.80 27.34
CA ALA A 447 35.86 -40.05 26.62
C ALA A 447 36.10 -39.78 25.13
N HIS A 448 36.91 -40.60 24.46
CA HIS A 448 37.12 -40.52 23.01
C HIS A 448 35.80 -40.59 22.22
N GLY A 449 35.79 -39.93 21.05
CA GLY A 449 34.63 -39.88 20.15
C GLY A 449 33.50 -38.97 20.62
N LYS A 450 33.69 -38.19 21.69
CA LYS A 450 32.77 -37.12 22.10
C LYS A 450 32.97 -35.87 21.24
N THR A 451 31.91 -35.10 21.07
CA THR A 451 31.91 -33.90 20.24
C THR A 451 32.44 -32.70 20.99
N VAL A 452 33.34 -31.95 20.35
CA VAL A 452 33.80 -30.63 20.77
C VAL A 452 33.29 -29.64 19.74
N THR A 453 32.46 -28.72 20.20
CA THR A 453 31.84 -27.67 19.39
C THR A 453 32.72 -26.43 19.41
N ALA A 454 33.12 -25.92 18.25
CA ALA A 454 33.86 -24.68 18.12
C ALA A 454 32.98 -23.61 17.46
N TYR A 455 32.87 -22.45 18.12
CA TYR A 455 32.07 -21.33 17.66
C TYR A 455 32.93 -20.32 16.89
N PHE A 456 32.54 -19.98 15.67
CA PHE A 456 33.25 -19.01 14.82
C PHE A 456 32.35 -17.83 14.46
N SER A 457 32.94 -16.63 14.39
CA SER A 457 32.23 -15.38 14.05
C SER A 457 31.74 -15.38 12.60
N THR A 458 30.51 -14.94 12.37
CA THR A 458 29.98 -14.60 11.04
C THR A 458 30.01 -13.11 10.73
N GLY A 459 30.63 -12.30 11.60
CA GLY A 459 30.49 -10.83 11.57
C GLY A 459 29.17 -10.35 12.22
N PRO A 460 28.97 -9.02 12.29
CA PRO A 460 27.80 -8.44 12.93
C PRO A 460 26.53 -8.79 12.16
N ASP A 461 25.47 -9.14 12.91
CA ASP A 461 24.18 -9.55 12.33
C ASP A 461 23.45 -8.45 11.56
N SER A 462 23.87 -7.20 11.71
CA SER A 462 23.24 -6.04 11.07
C SER A 462 24.23 -4.95 10.65
N THR A 463 23.98 -4.33 9.51
CA THR A 463 24.65 -3.14 8.98
C THR A 463 23.60 -2.09 8.64
N THR A 464 23.99 -0.81 8.55
CA THR A 464 23.06 0.28 8.21
C THR A 464 23.10 0.59 6.73
N VAL A 465 21.94 0.81 6.11
CA VAL A 465 21.87 1.22 4.69
C VAL A 465 22.50 2.61 4.51
N PRO A 466 23.59 2.77 3.75
CA PRO A 466 24.18 4.08 3.47
C PRO A 466 23.28 4.90 2.53
N ASP A 467 23.27 6.22 2.73
CA ASP A 467 22.59 7.15 1.81
C ASP A 467 23.34 7.24 0.48
N VAL A 468 22.69 6.81 -0.59
CA VAL A 468 23.19 6.83 -1.98
C VAL A 468 22.34 7.75 -2.88
N SER A 469 21.47 8.58 -2.30
CA SER A 469 20.65 9.52 -3.07
C SER A 469 21.51 10.52 -3.86
N GLY A 470 21.13 10.77 -5.11
CA GLY A 470 21.86 11.62 -6.06
C GLY A 470 23.17 11.04 -6.61
N LEU A 471 23.52 9.80 -6.27
CA LEU A 471 24.67 9.11 -6.86
C LEU A 471 24.26 8.38 -8.14
N SER A 472 25.24 8.17 -9.03
CA SER A 472 25.06 7.26 -10.16
C SER A 472 24.82 5.84 -9.65
N GLN A 473 24.11 5.02 -10.44
CA GLN A 473 23.87 3.61 -10.10
C GLN A 473 25.16 2.84 -9.76
N ASN A 474 26.27 3.16 -10.44
CA ASN A 474 27.56 2.51 -10.22
C ASN A 474 28.19 2.94 -8.88
N ASP A 475 28.15 4.23 -8.56
CA ASP A 475 28.69 4.75 -7.29
C ASP A 475 27.83 4.31 -6.11
N ALA A 476 26.51 4.28 -6.29
CA ALA A 476 25.57 3.74 -5.31
C ALA A 476 25.85 2.25 -5.03
N ARG A 477 26.10 1.45 -6.07
CA ARG A 477 26.47 0.04 -5.92
C ARG A 477 27.76 -0.13 -5.14
N ALA A 478 28.81 0.60 -5.50
CA ALA A 478 30.09 0.53 -4.79
C ALA A 478 29.92 0.87 -3.30
N LYS A 479 29.15 1.92 -2.98
CA LYS A 479 28.91 2.34 -1.60
C LYS A 479 28.08 1.32 -0.79
N LEU A 480 27.14 0.63 -1.43
CA LEU A 480 26.37 -0.43 -0.80
C LEU A 480 27.22 -1.69 -0.57
N GLU A 481 28.03 -2.08 -1.55
CA GLU A 481 28.96 -3.21 -1.43
C GLU A 481 30.01 -2.98 -0.34
N ASP A 482 30.55 -1.77 -0.23
CA ASP A 482 31.47 -1.36 0.86
C ASP A 482 30.81 -1.44 2.26
N ALA A 483 29.49 -1.28 2.34
CA ALA A 483 28.72 -1.43 3.57
C ALA A 483 28.35 -2.90 3.89
N GLY A 484 28.82 -3.86 3.08
CA GLY A 484 28.50 -5.28 3.21
C GLY A 484 27.11 -5.64 2.71
N LEU A 485 26.53 -4.81 1.82
CA LEU A 485 25.18 -5.00 1.25
C LEU A 485 25.26 -5.40 -0.22
N LYS A 486 24.20 -6.04 -0.72
CA LYS A 486 24.09 -6.46 -2.12
C LYS A 486 23.11 -5.53 -2.84
N VAL A 487 23.37 -5.21 -4.10
CA VAL A 487 22.40 -4.45 -4.91
C VAL A 487 21.42 -5.40 -5.60
N GLY A 488 20.13 -5.12 -5.45
CA GLY A 488 19.02 -5.89 -6.01
C GLY A 488 18.49 -5.34 -7.33
N SER A 489 17.16 -5.26 -7.43
CA SER A 489 16.48 -4.67 -8.59
C SER A 489 16.71 -3.16 -8.65
N VAL A 490 16.65 -2.63 -9.88
CA VAL A 490 16.67 -1.20 -10.13
C VAL A 490 15.35 -0.81 -10.79
N ASP A 491 14.51 -0.15 -10.02
CA ASP A 491 13.24 0.41 -10.47
C ASP A 491 13.44 1.86 -10.90
N THR A 492 12.51 2.40 -11.69
CA THR A 492 12.61 3.78 -12.20
C THR A 492 11.38 4.59 -11.81
N GLU A 493 11.60 5.85 -11.45
CA GLU A 493 10.54 6.79 -11.03
C GLU A 493 10.82 8.17 -11.63
N ASN A 494 9.76 8.95 -11.91
CA ASN A 494 9.92 10.33 -12.35
C ASN A 494 10.32 11.20 -11.15
N HIS A 495 11.37 12.01 -11.30
CA HIS A 495 11.81 12.95 -10.26
C HIS A 495 12.01 14.33 -10.86
N LYS A 496 11.76 15.40 -10.10
CA LYS A 496 11.84 16.78 -10.63
C LYS A 496 13.26 17.33 -10.77
N SER A 497 14.21 16.79 -10.01
CA SER A 497 15.55 17.39 -9.86
C SER A 497 16.70 16.40 -9.86
N ILE A 498 16.42 15.10 -9.93
CA ILE A 498 17.47 14.07 -9.96
C ILE A 498 17.64 13.67 -11.41
N GLY A 499 18.89 13.75 -11.87
CA GLY A 499 19.26 13.46 -13.25
C GLY A 499 18.92 12.03 -13.64
N LYS A 500 18.73 11.81 -14.94
CA LYS A 500 18.44 10.49 -15.48
C LYS A 500 19.49 9.47 -15.02
N ASP A 501 19.02 8.29 -14.62
CA ASP A 501 19.84 7.14 -14.16
C ASP A 501 20.53 7.34 -12.79
N ASP A 502 20.37 8.50 -12.15
CA ASP A 502 20.83 8.72 -10.76
C ASP A 502 19.81 8.18 -9.75
N VAL A 503 20.31 7.75 -8.59
CA VAL A 503 19.50 7.13 -7.54
C VAL A 503 18.67 8.18 -6.82
N ILE A 504 17.36 7.98 -6.78
CA ILE A 504 16.40 8.76 -5.98
C ILE A 504 16.44 8.28 -4.53
N ARG A 505 16.33 6.97 -4.33
CA ARG A 505 16.26 6.33 -3.01
C ARG A 505 16.60 4.84 -3.08
N THR A 506 16.81 4.26 -1.93
CA THR A 506 16.96 2.80 -1.74
C THR A 506 15.70 2.21 -1.11
N ASP A 507 15.52 0.89 -1.25
CA ASP A 507 14.57 0.10 -0.48
C ASP A 507 15.27 -1.16 0.04
N PRO A 508 15.42 -1.34 1.36
CA PRO A 508 15.07 -0.43 2.46
C PRO A 508 15.71 0.98 2.39
N PRO A 509 15.10 2.02 2.99
CA PRO A 509 15.60 3.39 2.94
C PRO A 509 16.93 3.57 3.69
N ALA A 510 17.68 4.60 3.30
CA ALA A 510 18.93 4.96 3.95
C ALA A 510 18.75 5.21 5.45
N GLY A 511 19.66 4.67 6.26
CA GLY A 511 19.63 4.73 7.73
C GLY A 511 18.99 3.53 8.41
N ASP A 512 18.27 2.68 7.68
CA ASP A 512 17.68 1.45 8.26
C ASP A 512 18.76 0.44 8.62
N ALA A 513 18.54 -0.27 9.74
CA ALA A 513 19.37 -1.41 10.13
C ALA A 513 18.85 -2.67 9.42
N VAL A 514 19.69 -3.20 8.54
CA VAL A 514 19.43 -4.37 7.71
C VAL A 514 20.43 -5.48 8.04
N LYS A 515 20.13 -6.72 7.67
CA LYS A 515 21.08 -7.82 7.91
C LYS A 515 22.33 -7.63 7.06
N ALA A 516 23.49 -8.04 7.59
CA ALA A 516 24.69 -8.12 6.76
C ALA A 516 24.44 -9.01 5.52
N GLY A 517 24.83 -8.53 4.35
CA GLY A 517 24.58 -9.21 3.07
C GLY A 517 23.16 -9.10 2.52
N GLU A 518 22.28 -8.31 3.14
CA GLU A 518 20.92 -8.03 2.65
C GLU A 518 20.95 -7.32 1.28
N THR A 519 19.92 -7.57 0.48
CA THR A 519 19.79 -7.02 -0.87
C THR A 519 18.99 -5.72 -0.84
N ILE A 520 19.59 -4.64 -1.31
CA ILE A 520 19.03 -3.28 -1.36
C ILE A 520 18.65 -2.94 -2.79
N ASN A 521 17.37 -2.64 -3.02
CA ASN A 521 16.89 -2.21 -4.31
C ASN A 521 17.17 -0.72 -4.51
N LEU A 522 17.43 -0.31 -5.74
CA LEU A 522 17.65 1.08 -6.12
C LEU A 522 16.42 1.59 -6.87
N VAL A 523 15.99 2.81 -6.59
CA VAL A 523 15.04 3.53 -7.42
C VAL A 523 15.78 4.66 -8.10
N THR A 524 15.88 4.65 -9.42
CA THR A 524 16.58 5.67 -10.21
C THR A 524 15.61 6.59 -10.94
N SER A 525 16.08 7.78 -11.31
CA SER A 525 15.28 8.75 -12.04
C SER A 525 15.16 8.38 -13.51
N THR A 526 13.94 8.42 -14.05
CA THR A 526 13.68 8.28 -15.50
C THR A 526 14.21 9.46 -16.32
N GLY A 527 14.56 10.57 -15.66
CA GLY A 527 14.89 11.83 -16.33
C GLY A 527 13.68 12.55 -16.92
N LYS A 528 12.46 12.21 -16.50
CA LYS A 528 11.22 12.82 -16.99
C LYS A 528 10.45 13.56 -15.90
N VAL A 529 9.63 14.52 -16.32
CA VAL A 529 8.70 15.28 -15.49
C VAL A 529 7.33 15.40 -16.19
N THR A 530 6.27 15.53 -15.42
CA THR A 530 4.91 15.71 -15.93
C THR A 530 4.67 17.20 -16.24
N LEU A 531 4.55 17.54 -17.51
CA LEU A 531 4.21 18.86 -18.02
C LEU A 531 2.70 19.13 -17.85
N PRO A 532 2.28 20.12 -17.04
CA PRO A 532 0.87 20.51 -16.92
C PRO A 532 0.34 21.24 -18.16
N ASP A 533 -0.98 21.36 -18.23
CA ASP A 533 -1.65 22.28 -19.15
C ASP A 533 -1.66 23.69 -18.54
N VAL A 534 -0.92 24.60 -19.18
CA VAL A 534 -0.81 26.01 -18.81
C VAL A 534 -1.64 26.91 -19.75
N THR A 535 -2.44 26.33 -20.66
CA THR A 535 -3.35 27.11 -21.50
C THR A 535 -4.43 27.78 -20.65
N GLY A 536 -4.76 29.03 -21.00
CA GLY A 536 -5.69 29.87 -20.23
C GLY A 536 -5.06 30.61 -19.04
N MET A 537 -3.81 30.29 -18.66
CA MET A 537 -3.08 31.02 -17.61
C MET A 537 -2.50 32.34 -18.14
N SER A 538 -2.22 33.27 -17.23
CA SER A 538 -1.38 34.42 -17.55
C SER A 538 0.08 34.00 -17.78
N LYS A 539 0.85 34.86 -18.48
CA LYS A 539 2.30 34.63 -18.71
C LYS A 539 3.07 34.32 -17.42
N ASP A 540 2.84 35.10 -16.36
CA ASP A 540 3.58 34.99 -15.11
C ASP A 540 3.17 33.71 -14.33
N GLU A 541 1.89 33.33 -14.37
CA GLU A 541 1.40 32.10 -13.77
C GLU A 541 1.95 30.85 -14.49
N ALA A 542 1.98 30.88 -15.82
CA ALA A 542 2.54 29.80 -16.62
C ALA A 542 4.05 29.62 -16.39
N ASP A 543 4.81 30.73 -16.31
CA ASP A 543 6.24 30.70 -16.00
C ASP A 543 6.49 30.10 -14.60
N ALA A 544 5.72 30.51 -13.60
CA ALA A 544 5.83 29.99 -12.25
C ALA A 544 5.48 28.50 -12.16
N ALA A 545 4.42 28.05 -12.85
CA ALA A 545 4.01 26.65 -12.88
C ALA A 545 5.06 25.74 -13.52
N LEU A 546 5.72 26.20 -14.59
CA LEU A 546 6.79 25.46 -15.25
C LEU A 546 8.09 25.47 -14.44
N ALA A 547 8.40 26.58 -13.78
CA ALA A 547 9.56 26.69 -12.90
C ALA A 547 9.49 25.76 -11.67
N ASP A 548 8.30 25.55 -11.09
CA ASP A 548 8.08 24.65 -9.94
C ASP A 548 8.47 23.19 -10.25
N ILE A 549 8.27 22.78 -11.50
CA ILE A 549 8.62 21.44 -12.00
C ILE A 549 10.00 21.39 -12.69
N GLY A 550 10.79 22.47 -12.62
CA GLY A 550 12.15 22.52 -13.16
C GLY A 550 12.26 22.69 -14.68
N LEU A 551 11.17 23.09 -15.36
CA LEU A 551 11.16 23.37 -16.79
C LEU A 551 11.33 24.87 -17.07
N ARG A 552 11.72 25.20 -18.30
CA ARG A 552 11.87 26.59 -18.76
C ARG A 552 10.80 26.93 -19.79
N ALA A 553 10.27 28.14 -19.74
CA ALA A 553 9.30 28.63 -20.70
C ALA A 553 9.93 29.61 -21.70
N THR A 554 9.51 29.54 -22.96
CA THR A 554 9.77 30.53 -24.00
C THR A 554 8.46 31.13 -24.46
N PHE A 555 8.36 32.46 -24.45
CA PHE A 555 7.11 33.15 -24.77
C PHE A 555 7.19 33.84 -26.13
N THR A 556 6.22 33.55 -27.00
CA THR A 556 6.03 34.24 -28.28
C THR A 556 4.68 34.97 -28.29
N GLU A 557 4.69 36.29 -28.48
CA GLU A 557 3.45 37.06 -28.58
C GLU A 557 2.85 36.96 -30.00
N THR A 558 1.55 36.72 -30.09
CA THR A 558 0.81 36.64 -31.36
C THR A 558 -0.45 37.50 -31.31
N GLU A 559 -0.66 38.31 -32.33
CA GLU A 559 -1.85 39.16 -32.45
C GLU A 559 -3.10 38.31 -32.68
N THR A 560 -4.08 38.41 -31.79
CA THR A 560 -5.34 37.68 -31.91
C THR A 560 -6.44 38.36 -31.11
N ALA A 561 -7.64 38.45 -31.70
CA ALA A 561 -8.85 38.92 -31.01
C ALA A 561 -9.63 37.76 -30.34
N GLN A 562 -9.20 36.51 -30.52
CA GLN A 562 -9.91 35.32 -30.03
C GLN A 562 -9.70 35.07 -28.53
N TYR A 563 -8.56 35.50 -28.00
CA TYR A 563 -8.14 35.26 -26.62
C TYR A 563 -7.82 36.59 -25.93
N ALA A 564 -8.00 36.65 -24.61
CA ALA A 564 -7.68 37.85 -23.85
C ALA A 564 -6.18 38.17 -23.91
N ALA A 565 -5.83 39.44 -24.03
CA ALA A 565 -4.44 39.87 -24.09
C ALA A 565 -3.68 39.46 -22.82
N GLY A 566 -2.48 38.92 -22.98
CA GLY A 566 -1.64 38.41 -21.89
C GLY A 566 -1.90 36.96 -21.48
N THR A 567 -2.87 36.28 -22.11
CA THR A 567 -3.20 34.87 -21.83
C THR A 567 -2.45 33.91 -22.76
N VAL A 568 -1.93 32.81 -22.21
CA VAL A 568 -1.36 31.70 -22.98
C VAL A 568 -2.49 30.94 -23.66
N PHE A 569 -2.46 30.81 -24.99
CA PHE A 569 -3.50 30.11 -25.75
C PHE A 569 -3.00 28.88 -26.49
N GLU A 570 -1.67 28.70 -26.59
CA GLU A 570 -1.04 27.55 -27.22
C GLU A 570 0.22 27.19 -26.45
N GLN A 571 0.44 25.90 -26.22
CA GLN A 571 1.66 25.36 -25.63
C GLN A 571 2.22 24.24 -26.48
N SER A 572 3.56 24.12 -26.50
CA SER A 572 4.28 23.03 -27.14
C SER A 572 5.52 22.69 -26.30
N PRO A 573 5.70 21.43 -25.85
CA PRO A 573 4.89 20.25 -26.12
C PRO A 573 3.49 20.24 -25.48
N SER A 574 2.63 19.32 -25.94
CA SER A 574 1.33 19.06 -25.30
C SER A 574 1.51 18.55 -23.85
N PRO A 575 0.52 18.74 -22.97
CA PRO A 575 0.58 18.24 -21.60
C PRO A 575 0.87 16.73 -21.55
N GLY A 576 1.71 16.29 -20.62
CA GLY A 576 2.14 14.89 -20.53
C GLY A 576 3.56 14.69 -20.01
N GLU A 577 4.13 13.50 -20.18
CA GLU A 577 5.51 13.26 -19.80
C GLU A 577 6.51 13.88 -20.78
N VAL A 578 7.42 14.69 -20.27
CA VAL A 578 8.51 15.30 -21.03
C VAL A 578 9.84 15.05 -20.35
N GLU A 579 10.94 15.12 -21.10
CA GLU A 579 12.28 15.06 -20.53
C GLU A 579 12.52 16.26 -19.60
N GLN A 580 13.33 16.07 -18.56
CA GLN A 580 13.82 17.17 -17.74
C GLN A 580 14.63 18.16 -18.61
N GLU A 581 14.70 19.41 -18.17
CA GLU A 581 15.48 20.48 -18.81
C GLU A 581 15.00 20.92 -20.20
N ILE A 582 13.87 20.39 -20.71
CA ILE A 582 13.30 20.90 -21.95
C ILE A 582 12.79 22.33 -21.78
N THR A 583 12.69 23.03 -22.91
CA THR A 583 12.04 24.33 -22.98
C THR A 583 10.64 24.17 -23.59
N VAL A 584 9.65 24.77 -22.95
CA VAL A 584 8.24 24.75 -23.38
C VAL A 584 7.93 26.06 -24.10
N ASP A 585 7.58 25.97 -25.38
CA ASP A 585 7.17 27.11 -26.20
C ASP A 585 5.70 27.45 -25.94
N LEU A 586 5.45 28.67 -25.47
CA LEU A 586 4.13 29.21 -25.16
C LEU A 586 3.81 30.39 -26.06
N LYS A 587 2.62 30.37 -26.69
CA LYS A 587 2.11 31.56 -27.40
C LYS A 587 1.14 32.33 -26.52
N VAL A 588 1.42 33.63 -26.41
CA VAL A 588 0.65 34.58 -25.60
C VAL A 588 -0.12 35.49 -26.54
N ALA A 589 -1.41 35.69 -26.25
CA ALA A 589 -2.25 36.58 -27.02
C ALA A 589 -1.84 38.04 -26.81
N LYS A 590 -1.67 38.75 -27.91
CA LYS A 590 -1.46 40.20 -27.96
C LYS A 590 -2.65 40.84 -28.66
N GLU A 591 -3.07 42.00 -28.16
CA GLU A 591 -4.12 42.78 -28.83
C GLU A 591 -3.64 43.19 -30.24
N PRO A 592 -4.44 42.95 -31.29
CA PRO A 592 -4.12 43.41 -32.64
C PRO A 592 -3.86 44.92 -32.65
N ALA A 593 -2.84 45.36 -33.39
CA ALA A 593 -2.57 46.79 -33.51
C ALA A 593 -3.79 47.51 -34.13
N ALA A 594 -4.25 48.57 -33.47
CA ALA A 594 -5.33 49.40 -33.99
C ALA A 594 -4.92 50.02 -35.34
N GLU A 595 -5.74 49.85 -36.38
CA GLU A 595 -5.47 50.44 -37.69
C GLU A 595 -5.49 51.98 -37.58
N THR A 596 -4.48 52.64 -38.15
CA THR A 596 -4.37 54.10 -38.18
C THR A 596 -4.38 54.61 -39.61
N THR A 597 -5.02 55.76 -39.84
CA THR A 597 -4.94 56.50 -41.11
C THR A 597 -4.54 57.95 -40.87
N GLN A 598 -4.15 58.65 -41.94
CA GLN A 598 -3.76 60.06 -41.91
C GLN A 598 -4.99 60.94 -42.13
N VAL A 599 -5.14 62.01 -41.34
CA VAL A 599 -6.20 62.99 -41.56
C VAL A 599 -5.98 63.69 -42.91
N PRO A 600 -6.91 63.57 -43.89
CA PRO A 600 -6.74 64.20 -45.20
C PRO A 600 -6.79 65.73 -45.10
N ASN A 601 -6.09 66.41 -46.01
CA ASN A 601 -6.14 67.87 -46.07
C ASN A 601 -7.42 68.35 -46.75
N VAL A 602 -8.38 68.78 -45.95
CA VAL A 602 -9.70 69.30 -46.40
C VAL A 602 -9.81 70.83 -46.31
N ALA A 603 -8.69 71.53 -46.09
CA ALA A 603 -8.69 72.99 -46.07
C ALA A 603 -9.11 73.58 -47.43
N GLY A 604 -10.03 74.55 -47.42
CA GLY A 604 -10.59 75.13 -48.64
C GLY A 604 -11.82 74.42 -49.21
N MET A 605 -12.21 73.27 -48.65
CA MET A 605 -13.45 72.57 -49.02
C MET A 605 -14.67 73.09 -48.24
N THR A 606 -15.87 72.88 -48.78
CA THR A 606 -17.11 73.01 -47.99
C THR A 606 -17.18 71.93 -46.92
N VAL A 607 -17.97 72.14 -45.86
CA VAL A 607 -18.16 71.13 -44.80
C VAL A 607 -18.69 69.80 -45.35
N GLU A 608 -19.54 69.84 -46.38
CA GLU A 608 -20.07 68.65 -47.04
C GLU A 608 -18.97 67.87 -47.76
N GLN A 609 -18.18 68.54 -48.60
CA GLN A 609 -17.03 67.93 -49.30
C GLN A 609 -15.96 67.42 -48.34
N ALA A 610 -15.69 68.15 -47.25
CA ALA A 610 -14.75 67.73 -46.21
C ALA A 610 -15.24 66.48 -45.47
N THR A 611 -16.55 66.36 -45.24
CA THR A 611 -17.15 65.17 -44.61
C THR A 611 -17.04 63.95 -45.51
N GLU A 612 -17.28 64.09 -46.81
CA GLU A 612 -17.10 63.01 -47.78
C GLU A 612 -15.63 62.56 -47.87
N ALA A 613 -14.69 63.51 -47.88
CA ALA A 613 -13.26 63.20 -47.90
C ALA A 613 -12.79 62.43 -46.66
N LEU A 614 -13.34 62.74 -45.47
CA LEU A 614 -13.07 61.96 -44.25
C LEU A 614 -13.68 60.56 -44.33
N ALA A 615 -14.90 60.43 -44.87
CA ALA A 615 -15.57 59.14 -45.01
C ALA A 615 -14.82 58.19 -45.96
N GLN A 616 -14.15 58.70 -46.99
CA GLN A 616 -13.29 57.90 -47.88
C GLN A 616 -12.11 57.26 -47.14
N GLU A 617 -11.60 57.92 -46.10
CA GLU A 617 -10.53 57.42 -45.24
C GLU A 617 -11.07 56.66 -44.00
N SER A 618 -12.36 56.31 -43.98
CA SER A 618 -13.03 55.67 -42.83
C SER A 618 -12.96 56.49 -41.52
N LEU A 619 -12.88 57.82 -41.63
CA LEU A 619 -12.89 58.77 -40.51
C LEU A 619 -14.26 59.42 -40.33
N ASN A 620 -14.63 59.70 -39.07
CA ASN A 620 -15.91 60.32 -38.75
C ASN A 620 -15.78 61.84 -38.62
N ALA A 621 -16.70 62.59 -39.24
CA ALA A 621 -16.81 64.03 -39.05
C ALA A 621 -17.29 64.38 -37.63
N GLY A 622 -16.59 65.33 -37.01
CA GLY A 622 -16.87 65.83 -35.66
C GLY A 622 -17.72 67.10 -35.63
N SER A 623 -17.60 67.83 -34.53
CA SER A 623 -18.24 69.13 -34.38
C SER A 623 -17.59 70.20 -35.26
N SER A 624 -18.35 71.22 -35.65
CA SER A 624 -17.82 72.39 -36.34
C SER A 624 -17.85 73.62 -35.42
N SER A 625 -16.76 74.37 -35.43
CA SER A 625 -16.65 75.69 -34.79
C SER A 625 -16.30 76.74 -35.84
N THR A 626 -16.59 78.01 -35.55
CA THR A 626 -16.37 79.10 -36.52
C THR A 626 -15.27 80.06 -36.09
N GLU A 627 -14.43 80.48 -37.03
CA GLU A 627 -13.38 81.47 -36.82
C GLU A 627 -13.42 82.55 -37.91
N GLN A 628 -13.02 83.79 -37.63
CA GLN A 628 -12.90 84.83 -38.65
C GLN A 628 -11.70 84.54 -39.55
N SER A 629 -11.90 84.58 -40.87
CA SER A 629 -10.81 84.39 -41.83
C SER A 629 -10.96 85.36 -42.99
N THR A 630 -9.85 86.02 -43.32
CA THR A 630 -9.71 86.86 -44.52
C THR A 630 -9.26 86.06 -45.74
N GLN A 631 -8.96 84.76 -45.58
CA GLN A 631 -8.48 83.87 -46.64
C GLN A 631 -9.59 83.00 -47.24
N TYR A 632 -10.59 82.61 -46.44
CA TYR A 632 -11.67 81.72 -46.85
C TYR A 632 -13.04 82.37 -46.66
N ALA A 633 -13.95 82.18 -47.62
CA ALA A 633 -15.34 82.64 -47.52
C ALA A 633 -16.11 81.92 -46.40
N ALA A 634 -17.23 82.50 -45.96
CA ALA A 634 -18.06 81.89 -44.91
C ALA A 634 -18.53 80.48 -45.32
N GLY A 635 -18.37 79.49 -44.42
CA GLY A 635 -18.77 78.10 -44.67
C GLY A 635 -17.67 77.17 -45.21
N ILE A 636 -16.46 77.68 -45.44
CA ILE A 636 -15.31 76.90 -45.91
C ILE A 636 -14.41 76.46 -44.75
N VAL A 637 -13.94 75.21 -44.76
CA VAL A 637 -13.05 74.65 -43.73
C VAL A 637 -11.67 75.33 -43.80
N ILE A 638 -11.24 75.91 -42.68
CA ILE A 638 -9.92 76.53 -42.49
C ILE A 638 -8.89 75.46 -42.11
N ARG A 639 -9.25 74.60 -41.15
CA ARG A 639 -8.40 73.52 -40.62
C ARG A 639 -9.24 72.47 -39.90
N THR A 640 -8.64 71.33 -39.65
CA THR A 640 -9.20 70.24 -38.85
C THR A 640 -8.50 70.13 -37.49
N ASP A 641 -9.16 69.48 -36.54
CA ASP A 641 -8.58 69.04 -35.27
C ASP A 641 -8.99 67.58 -34.98
N PRO A 642 -8.07 66.60 -35.00
CA PRO A 642 -6.62 66.72 -35.27
C PRO A 642 -6.27 67.33 -36.64
N ALA A 643 -5.09 67.96 -36.74
CA ALA A 643 -4.66 68.66 -37.94
C ALA A 643 -4.42 67.72 -39.13
N ALA A 644 -4.57 68.22 -40.36
CA ALA A 644 -4.25 67.47 -41.57
C ALA A 644 -2.83 66.88 -41.53
N GLY A 645 -2.68 65.61 -41.92
CA GLY A 645 -1.43 64.86 -41.82
C GLY A 645 -1.10 64.34 -40.40
N SER A 646 -2.04 64.40 -39.47
CA SER A 646 -1.93 63.69 -38.18
C SER A 646 -2.36 62.23 -38.35
N SER A 647 -1.65 61.30 -37.71
CA SER A 647 -2.05 59.89 -37.64
C SER A 647 -3.12 59.70 -36.55
N VAL A 648 -4.25 59.10 -36.92
CA VAL A 648 -5.38 58.84 -36.03
C VAL A 648 -5.86 57.40 -36.16
N GLN A 649 -6.41 56.82 -35.09
CA GLN A 649 -6.97 55.47 -35.10
C GLN A 649 -8.31 55.43 -35.84
N ILE A 650 -8.53 54.42 -36.68
CA ILE A 650 -9.81 54.17 -37.33
C ILE A 650 -10.76 53.57 -36.29
N GLY A 651 -11.88 54.24 -36.02
CA GLY A 651 -12.85 53.77 -35.04
C GLY A 651 -14.06 54.71 -34.89
N PRO A 652 -15.16 54.21 -34.31
CA PRO A 652 -16.40 54.99 -34.14
C PRO A 652 -16.25 56.21 -33.22
N ASP A 653 -15.23 56.19 -32.34
CA ASP A 653 -14.97 57.26 -31.38
C ASP A 653 -14.00 58.33 -31.91
N THR A 654 -13.30 58.06 -33.01
CA THR A 654 -12.38 59.02 -33.64
C THR A 654 -13.17 60.02 -34.49
N LYS A 655 -13.26 61.27 -34.02
CA LYS A 655 -13.95 62.37 -34.70
C LYS A 655 -12.99 63.49 -35.08
N ILE A 656 -13.05 63.92 -36.33
CA ILE A 656 -12.25 65.04 -36.84
C ILE A 656 -13.12 66.30 -36.82
N ASN A 657 -12.80 67.22 -35.92
CA ASN A 657 -13.54 68.48 -35.79
C ASN A 657 -13.11 69.47 -36.87
N PHE A 658 -14.05 70.32 -37.29
CA PHE A 658 -13.81 71.35 -38.29
C PHE A 658 -13.72 72.74 -37.66
N VAL A 659 -12.77 73.54 -38.11
CA VAL A 659 -12.79 75.00 -37.91
C VAL A 659 -13.18 75.63 -39.24
N VAL A 660 -14.35 76.27 -39.28
CA VAL A 660 -14.99 76.81 -40.48
C VAL A 660 -14.91 78.33 -40.48
N SER A 661 -14.70 78.95 -41.63
CA SER A 661 -14.66 80.41 -41.75
C SER A 661 -16.04 81.03 -41.54
N SER A 662 -16.06 82.13 -40.79
CA SER A 662 -17.23 83.03 -40.64
C SER A 662 -17.19 84.22 -41.62
N GLY A 663 -16.24 84.24 -42.57
CA GLY A 663 -16.03 85.31 -43.55
C GLY A 663 -15.32 86.55 -42.97
N PRO A 664 -15.12 87.62 -43.78
CA PRO A 664 -15.50 87.79 -45.18
C PRO A 664 -14.30 87.60 -46.12
N GLY A 665 -13.57 86.47 -45.99
CA GLY A 665 -12.55 86.10 -46.98
C GLY A 665 -13.09 86.18 -48.43
N PRO A 666 -12.22 86.39 -49.43
CA PRO A 666 -12.63 86.81 -50.76
C PRO A 666 -13.72 85.89 -51.33
N GLN A 667 -14.79 86.51 -51.85
CA GLN A 667 -15.84 85.82 -52.60
C GLN A 667 -15.19 85.00 -53.73
N THR A 668 -15.42 83.69 -53.74
CA THR A 668 -14.95 82.79 -54.80
C THR A 668 -15.63 83.16 -56.11
N SER A 669 -14.84 83.59 -57.10
CA SER A 669 -15.24 83.49 -58.50
C SER A 669 -15.15 82.02 -58.92
N ASP A 670 -16.28 81.42 -59.26
CA ASP A 670 -16.41 80.07 -59.85
C ASP A 670 -16.43 80.14 -61.41
N PRO A 671 -16.51 79.03 -62.16
CA PRO A 671 -15.44 78.18 -62.69
C PRO A 671 -15.20 78.39 -64.21
N ALA A 672 -13.96 78.21 -64.71
CA ALA A 672 -13.71 77.93 -66.13
C ALA A 672 -12.33 77.27 -66.36
N GLN A 673 -12.34 76.00 -66.77
CA GLN A 673 -11.34 75.44 -67.70
C GLN A 673 -11.76 75.81 -69.14
N PRO A 674 -10.92 75.69 -70.20
CA PRO A 674 -9.48 75.40 -70.29
C PRO A 674 -8.71 76.41 -71.20
N THR A 675 -7.37 76.30 -71.33
CA THR A 675 -6.59 76.30 -72.61
C THR A 675 -5.09 76.62 -72.40
N GLU A 676 -4.25 75.69 -72.88
CA GLU A 676 -3.06 75.86 -73.74
C GLU A 676 -1.85 76.78 -73.35
N ASP A 677 -0.70 76.10 -73.28
CA ASP A 677 0.73 76.41 -73.62
C ASP A 677 0.98 77.59 -74.62
N PRO A 678 2.20 78.16 -74.86
CA PRO A 678 3.57 77.88 -74.37
C PRO A 678 4.42 79.11 -73.96
N GLY A 679 5.62 78.92 -73.37
CA GLY A 679 6.58 80.04 -73.28
C GLY A 679 7.83 79.93 -72.39
N ASN A 680 8.78 79.12 -72.83
CA ASN A 680 10.24 79.18 -72.63
C ASN A 680 10.89 80.50 -72.11
N SER A 681 11.73 80.39 -71.07
CA SER A 681 13.13 80.89 -70.93
C SER A 681 13.51 80.88 -69.45
N GLY A 682 14.66 80.43 -68.96
CA GLY A 682 15.92 79.92 -69.49
C GLY A 682 16.92 79.94 -68.32
N GLY A 683 17.86 79.00 -68.25
CA GLY A 683 18.96 79.08 -67.25
C GLY A 683 19.62 77.76 -66.86
N ASP A 684 20.41 77.23 -67.79
CA ASP A 684 21.64 76.43 -67.68
C ASP A 684 22.02 75.66 -66.39
N GLY A 685 22.50 74.43 -66.64
CA GLY A 685 23.45 73.74 -65.76
C GLY A 685 23.53 72.24 -65.98
N GLY A 686 24.11 71.81 -67.11
CA GLY A 686 24.18 70.41 -67.54
C GLY A 686 25.13 69.50 -66.74
N GLY A 687 25.07 68.20 -67.05
CA GLY A 687 26.04 67.21 -66.58
C GLY A 687 25.58 65.76 -66.76
N ASN A 688 25.77 65.23 -67.96
CA ASN A 688 25.56 63.85 -68.42
C ASN A 688 26.08 62.74 -67.48
N GLY A 689 25.46 61.56 -67.60
CA GLY A 689 26.05 60.29 -67.21
C GLY A 689 25.14 59.09 -67.45
N ASP A 690 25.11 58.63 -68.70
CA ASP A 690 24.47 57.42 -69.24
C ASP A 690 24.49 56.16 -68.37
N GLY A 691 23.50 55.29 -68.61
CA GLY A 691 23.82 53.89 -68.86
C GLY A 691 22.83 52.84 -68.40
N GLY A 692 21.98 52.39 -69.35
CA GLY A 692 21.79 50.97 -69.65
C GLY A 692 20.92 50.15 -68.69
N GLY A 693 19.78 49.69 -69.23
CA GLY A 693 19.08 48.54 -68.66
C GLY A 693 19.83 47.24 -68.88
N ASP A 694 19.42 46.19 -68.18
CA ASP A 694 19.45 44.83 -68.72
C ASP A 694 18.46 43.92 -68.00
N ASP A 695 18.08 42.90 -68.76
CA ASP A 695 17.13 41.82 -68.57
C ASP A 695 17.44 40.82 -67.45
N GLY A 696 16.45 39.97 -67.18
CA GLY A 696 16.64 38.57 -66.77
C GLY A 696 16.58 38.36 -65.26
N GLY A 697 15.67 37.56 -64.70
CA GLY A 697 15.33 36.20 -65.13
C GLY A 697 16.19 35.21 -64.32
N GLY A 698 15.59 34.43 -63.43
CA GLY A 698 16.33 33.36 -62.75
C GLY A 698 15.63 32.82 -61.50
N GLN A 699 15.18 31.58 -61.62
CA GLN A 699 14.62 30.72 -60.58
C GLN A 699 15.59 30.42 -59.45
N GLY A 700 15.03 30.05 -58.29
CA GLY A 700 15.72 29.46 -57.14
C GLY A 700 14.80 29.40 -55.94
#